data_AF-A0A433DME7-F1
#
_entry.id   AF-A0A433DME7-F1
#
_cell.length_a   1.000
_cell.length_b   1.000
_cell.length_c   1.000
_cell.angle_alpha   90.00
_cell.angle_beta   90.00
_cell.angle_gamma   90.00
#
_symmetry.space_group_name_H-M   'P 1'
#
loop_
_entity.id
_entity.type
_entity.pdbx_description
1 polymer ?
#
loop_
_entity_poly.entity_id
_entity_poly.type
_entity_poly.pdbx_seq_one_letter_code
_entity_poly.pdbx_strand_id
1 'polypeptide(L)'
;GDGYLCNCLSAWNCLPRNSSSTTFETFVNDEHLPVVVCESGLPKEELEKVSDRIVEALLEDHGVRVYSVVVCPPGSLPRHFKNGRRVLHAMLCKKAFELGRLPPVHLRLDTDRTVFNVAWGDDLEGGIWKSSVAYENARRRGDIPHGGPPQHTGMEPVAEVMDERTSFDLTKFTNITDVLLWRTAMSPDDTAYYIMEGRGREGKTITWRKLNSKIAAVATFLRTKGVKPTDHVLLVFPHSMDFIEAVHACLVLGAVPIPVQQPETARLREDINSIISIVVDLRVSHILVNTQTEESIKSKPAQQLIKQAFPGNAGATSKFPEIINVLKAPKFSKMLGKESGFLINAEWLDPKYTAIILVYYTPDARRYCVKMGHDTIVAQCRTQKVTCQMKSQRGLVTCVKSFSGLGFLQGTMSGIYVGCPTVLISPADYYATPTIWFDSINRFKGNNSFFFSPLNRNCQTSVALTLNTTTIIFIWVLSIVKDAFATYPMIQHAMANVANSDYRHFTLQSVQNLMLATDTRPKPEYCKYTYLDVFLFVLRCLRTQMIVMVLKLRAFNNICHHSYFCSSPDHQILSHFSANRLEKEAINTVYSHIMNPMISTRSYMLMEPVSLYLELRSLRKGIVRPITPEEDPFGVMLHDSGIVPSTTMIAIVNPETRMICPNNVVGEIWVASDANVKSFYGSDDIMARFAATIEGGDRRTVYARTGDLGFLWTVQRGGDPMSHGMGIEEGQCLFVLGPIGETFEVNGLMHFPVDVELTIEKCHPMVASEGCIIFQGIENEVVAVVQIKSPDFALSLIPVIVGAVLDEHQFKIDLIVLVAHGQLPKSRLGEKQRGKALAAHLNGSFVYGNHFSRSFELICSHPGMSFISARSPETTRRYRCHSLKKMGNQAKRKPRNTSATHLWCEFDLQPSI
;
A
#
# COMPACT_ATOMS: atom_id res chain seq x y z
N GLY A 1 19.76 -41.24 -17.30
CA GLY A 1 20.54 -41.98 -18.31
C GLY A 1 21.64 -41.10 -18.81
N ASP A 2 22.65 -40.87 -17.96
CA ASP A 2 23.39 -39.59 -17.96
C ASP A 2 24.71 -39.66 -18.75
N GLY A 3 25.05 -40.84 -19.28
CA GLY A 3 26.28 -41.09 -20.03
C GLY A 3 26.18 -40.85 -21.53
N TYR A 4 24.97 -40.83 -22.11
CA TYR A 4 24.80 -40.73 -23.57
C TYR A 4 24.97 -39.29 -24.09
N LEU A 5 24.43 -38.27 -23.41
CA LEU A 5 24.58 -36.87 -23.85
C LEU A 5 26.03 -36.35 -23.82
N CYS A 6 26.81 -36.77 -22.82
CA CYS A 6 28.20 -36.32 -22.64
C CYS A 6 29.14 -36.85 -23.74
N ASN A 7 28.85 -38.05 -24.26
CA ASN A 7 29.60 -38.62 -25.39
C ASN A 7 29.19 -38.02 -26.73
N CYS A 8 27.96 -37.50 -26.88
CA CYS A 8 27.50 -36.89 -28.13
C CYS A 8 28.13 -35.50 -28.41
N LEU A 9 28.40 -34.69 -27.39
CA LEU A 9 29.10 -33.41 -27.53
C LEU A 9 30.57 -33.55 -28.01
N SER A 10 31.14 -34.75 -27.91
CA SER A 10 32.51 -35.02 -28.38
C SER A 10 32.66 -35.09 -29.91
N ALA A 11 31.54 -35.12 -30.64
CA ALA A 11 31.50 -35.13 -32.11
C ALA A 11 31.45 -33.73 -32.74
N TRP A 12 31.46 -32.65 -31.93
CA TRP A 12 31.20 -31.29 -32.40
C TRP A 12 32.47 -30.53 -32.78
N ASN A 13 32.63 -30.23 -34.08
CA ASN A 13 33.67 -29.35 -34.63
C ASN A 13 33.45 -27.84 -34.35
N CYS A 14 32.45 -27.47 -33.55
CA CYS A 14 32.08 -26.08 -33.28
C CYS A 14 32.43 -25.57 -31.87
N LEU A 15 32.91 -26.43 -30.97
CA LEU A 15 33.37 -26.05 -29.63
C LEU A 15 34.85 -26.42 -29.44
N PRO A 16 35.69 -25.53 -28.87
CA PRO A 16 37.11 -25.80 -28.69
C PRO A 16 37.35 -26.87 -27.60
N ARG A 17 37.59 -28.11 -28.06
CA ARG A 17 38.01 -29.33 -27.31
C ARG A 17 37.03 -29.81 -26.21
N ASN A 18 36.92 -31.14 -26.07
CA ASN A 18 36.06 -31.92 -25.13
C ASN A 18 36.18 -31.58 -23.61
N SER A 19 36.87 -30.51 -23.23
CA SER A 19 37.21 -30.15 -21.84
C SER A 19 36.50 -28.89 -21.32
N SER A 20 35.66 -28.26 -22.16
CA SER A 20 35.20 -26.88 -22.00
C SER A 20 33.68 -26.73 -21.90
N SER A 21 32.90 -27.80 -21.98
CA SER A 21 31.44 -27.78 -21.82
C SER A 21 30.93 -28.95 -20.98
N THR A 22 29.76 -28.76 -20.38
CA THR A 22 29.05 -29.78 -19.60
C THR A 22 27.54 -29.57 -19.71
N THR A 23 26.77 -30.63 -19.58
CA THR A 23 25.30 -30.58 -19.60
C THR A 23 24.74 -31.22 -18.33
N PHE A 24 23.59 -30.72 -17.90
CA PHE A 24 22.84 -31.26 -16.77
C PHE A 24 21.38 -30.86 -16.90
N GLU A 25 20.51 -31.50 -16.14
CA GLU A 25 19.10 -31.12 -16.02
C GLU A 25 18.87 -30.19 -14.83
N THR A 26 17.93 -29.26 -14.97
CA THR A 26 17.34 -28.46 -13.87
C THR A 26 15.86 -28.79 -13.75
N PHE A 27 15.30 -28.70 -12.55
CA PHE A 27 13.88 -28.98 -12.33
C PHE A 27 13.13 -27.66 -12.26
N VAL A 28 12.26 -27.41 -13.24
CA VAL A 28 11.45 -26.19 -13.36
C VAL A 28 10.08 -26.59 -13.86
N ASN A 29 9.04 -26.08 -13.23
CA ASN A 29 7.64 -26.24 -13.54
C ASN A 29 7.20 -27.71 -13.68
N ASP A 30 7.57 -28.53 -12.69
CA ASP A 30 7.34 -29.97 -12.67
C ASP A 30 8.00 -30.76 -13.82
N GLU A 31 8.95 -30.15 -14.53
CA GLU A 31 9.66 -30.73 -15.67
C GLU A 31 11.20 -30.72 -15.47
N HIS A 32 11.88 -31.75 -15.98
CA HIS A 32 13.34 -31.80 -16.02
C HIS A 32 13.84 -31.20 -17.34
N LEU A 33 14.46 -30.02 -17.25
CA LEU A 33 14.83 -29.21 -18.41
C LEU A 33 16.35 -29.25 -18.67
N PRO A 34 16.81 -29.47 -19.92
CA PRO A 34 18.24 -29.57 -20.24
C PRO A 34 18.94 -28.21 -20.22
N VAL A 35 20.07 -28.13 -19.52
CA VAL A 35 20.94 -26.95 -19.45
C VAL A 35 22.33 -27.30 -20.01
N VAL A 36 22.84 -26.43 -20.86
CA VAL A 36 24.19 -26.51 -21.42
C VAL A 36 25.03 -25.38 -20.82
N VAL A 37 26.17 -25.72 -20.25
CA VAL A 37 27.14 -24.73 -19.75
C VAL A 37 28.48 -24.93 -20.46
N CYS A 38 29.03 -23.87 -21.03
CA CYS A 38 30.30 -23.92 -21.74
C CYS A 38 31.20 -22.72 -21.44
N GLU A 39 32.50 -22.89 -21.65
CA GLU A 39 33.51 -21.86 -21.55
C GLU A 39 33.88 -21.36 -22.96
N SER A 40 33.91 -20.03 -23.14
CA SER A 40 34.34 -19.43 -24.40
C SER A 40 35.09 -18.12 -24.17
N GLY A 41 36.15 -17.92 -24.94
CA GLY A 41 36.91 -16.66 -24.97
C GLY A 41 36.51 -15.74 -26.13
N LEU A 42 35.45 -16.07 -26.86
CA LEU A 42 34.97 -15.29 -28.00
C LEU A 42 34.36 -13.94 -27.56
N PRO A 43 34.38 -12.91 -28.43
CA PRO A 43 33.72 -11.64 -28.16
C PRO A 43 32.21 -11.81 -28.03
N LYS A 44 31.57 -10.93 -27.26
CA LYS A 44 30.14 -11.00 -26.90
C LYS A 44 29.20 -11.11 -28.11
N GLU A 45 29.55 -10.44 -29.21
CA GLU A 45 28.79 -10.43 -30.48
C GLU A 45 28.76 -11.81 -31.18
N GLU A 46 29.78 -12.65 -30.95
CA GLU A 46 29.84 -14.01 -31.53
C GLU A 46 29.21 -15.06 -30.61
N LEU A 47 29.09 -14.79 -29.31
CA LEU A 47 28.51 -15.72 -28.34
C LEU A 47 27.04 -16.02 -28.62
N GLU A 48 26.30 -15.06 -29.16
CA GLU A 48 24.91 -15.24 -29.55
C GLU A 48 24.77 -16.29 -30.65
N LYS A 49 25.47 -16.11 -31.77
CA LYS A 49 25.49 -17.05 -32.90
C LYS A 49 25.94 -18.44 -32.47
N VAL A 50 26.92 -18.52 -31.56
CA VAL A 50 27.37 -19.81 -31.01
C VAL A 50 26.27 -20.45 -30.18
N SER A 51 25.56 -19.68 -29.34
CA SER A 51 24.44 -20.21 -28.55
C SER A 51 23.27 -20.69 -29.41
N ASP A 52 22.93 -19.98 -30.49
CA ASP A 52 21.89 -20.39 -31.46
C ASP A 52 22.25 -21.72 -32.11
N ARG A 53 23.48 -21.82 -32.63
CA ARG A 53 23.97 -23.05 -33.26
C ARG A 53 24.00 -24.22 -32.30
N ILE A 54 24.28 -24.00 -31.01
CA ILE A 54 24.21 -25.05 -29.98
C ILE A 54 22.78 -25.56 -29.82
N VAL A 55 21.80 -24.66 -29.77
CA VAL A 55 20.39 -25.04 -29.63
C VAL A 55 19.89 -25.77 -30.88
N GLU A 56 20.17 -25.23 -32.07
CA GLU A 56 19.76 -25.83 -33.35
C GLU A 56 20.35 -27.21 -33.56
N ALA A 57 21.66 -27.38 -33.39
CA ALA A 57 22.29 -28.68 -33.61
C ALA A 57 21.87 -29.72 -32.55
N LEU A 58 21.61 -29.33 -31.29
CA LEU A 58 21.05 -30.27 -30.30
C LEU A 58 19.61 -30.68 -30.64
N LEU A 59 18.85 -29.80 -31.27
CA LEU A 59 17.50 -30.10 -31.74
C LEU A 59 17.51 -31.00 -32.99
N GLU A 60 18.35 -30.70 -33.97
CA GLU A 60 18.44 -31.45 -35.24
C GLU A 60 19.06 -32.84 -35.05
N ASP A 61 20.20 -32.93 -34.37
CA ASP A 61 20.96 -34.18 -34.27
C ASP A 61 20.41 -35.13 -33.19
N HIS A 62 19.79 -34.57 -32.14
CA HIS A 62 19.40 -35.33 -30.96
C HIS A 62 17.93 -35.16 -30.56
N GLY A 63 17.17 -34.27 -31.21
CA GLY A 63 15.79 -33.98 -30.83
C GLY A 63 15.66 -33.33 -29.44
N VAL A 64 16.75 -32.79 -28.88
CA VAL A 64 16.79 -32.25 -27.52
C VAL A 64 16.50 -30.76 -27.56
N ARG A 65 15.44 -30.34 -26.86
CA ARG A 65 15.11 -28.93 -26.67
C ARG A 65 15.84 -28.40 -25.45
N VAL A 66 16.75 -27.46 -25.66
CA VAL A 66 17.62 -26.92 -24.59
C VAL A 66 16.93 -25.75 -23.92
N TYR A 67 16.77 -25.82 -22.60
CA TYR A 67 16.17 -24.74 -21.81
C TYR A 67 17.10 -23.56 -21.62
N SER A 68 18.39 -23.82 -21.37
CA SER A 68 19.36 -22.75 -21.21
C SER A 68 20.73 -23.09 -21.78
N VAL A 69 21.35 -22.11 -22.43
CA VAL A 69 22.77 -22.13 -22.79
C VAL A 69 23.48 -21.02 -22.02
N VAL A 70 24.42 -21.40 -21.15
CA VAL A 70 25.20 -20.50 -20.31
C VAL A 70 26.64 -20.51 -20.79
N VAL A 71 27.16 -19.34 -21.18
CA VAL A 71 28.57 -19.21 -21.59
C VAL A 71 29.35 -18.42 -20.55
N CYS A 72 30.39 -19.03 -19.99
CA CYS A 72 31.25 -18.47 -18.96
C CYS A 72 32.67 -18.16 -19.49
N PRO A 73 33.45 -17.31 -18.80
CA PRO A 73 34.86 -17.09 -19.16
C PRO A 73 35.68 -18.38 -19.09
N PRO A 74 36.74 -18.51 -19.90
CA PRO A 74 37.64 -19.68 -19.86
C PRO A 74 38.22 -19.92 -18.45
N GLY A 75 38.13 -21.16 -17.97
CA GLY A 75 38.66 -21.58 -16.67
C GLY A 75 37.85 -21.17 -15.44
N SER A 76 36.64 -20.61 -15.61
CA SER A 76 35.79 -20.15 -14.50
C SER A 76 34.86 -21.22 -13.93
N LEU A 77 34.61 -22.31 -14.66
CA LEU A 77 33.68 -23.36 -14.22
C LEU A 77 34.32 -24.33 -13.20
N PRO A 78 33.53 -24.88 -12.25
CA PRO A 78 33.99 -25.88 -11.28
C PRO A 78 34.61 -27.13 -11.91
N ARG A 79 35.82 -27.51 -11.46
CA ARG A 79 36.57 -28.69 -11.94
C ARG A 79 36.97 -29.62 -10.81
N HIS A 80 37.11 -30.90 -11.12
CA HIS A 80 37.72 -31.91 -10.25
C HIS A 80 38.86 -32.62 -10.97
N PHE A 81 39.75 -33.27 -10.22
CA PHE A 81 40.80 -34.08 -10.78
C PHE A 81 40.27 -35.49 -11.08
N LYS A 82 40.41 -35.92 -12.33
CA LYS A 82 40.14 -37.29 -12.80
C LYS A 82 41.36 -37.76 -13.59
N ASN A 83 42.03 -38.82 -13.13
CA ASN A 83 43.23 -39.40 -13.74
C ASN A 83 44.34 -38.35 -14.02
N GLY A 84 44.61 -37.47 -13.06
CA GLY A 84 45.63 -36.41 -13.18
C GLY A 84 45.25 -35.22 -14.07
N ARG A 85 44.04 -35.21 -14.66
CA ARG A 85 43.53 -34.10 -15.48
C ARG A 85 42.39 -33.37 -14.77
N ARG A 86 42.31 -32.05 -14.92
CA ARG A 86 41.19 -31.23 -14.41
C ARG A 86 40.02 -31.26 -15.40
N VAL A 87 38.94 -31.94 -15.02
CA VAL A 87 37.72 -32.07 -15.84
C VAL A 87 36.58 -31.28 -15.19
N LEU A 88 35.69 -30.71 -16.00
CA LEU A 88 34.49 -30.03 -15.51
C LEU A 88 33.65 -30.98 -14.64
N HIS A 89 33.15 -30.47 -13.52
CA HIS A 89 32.30 -31.25 -12.62
C HIS A 89 30.83 -30.86 -12.84
N ALA A 90 30.09 -31.66 -13.61
CA ALA A 90 28.69 -31.40 -13.96
C ALA A 90 27.82 -31.05 -12.75
N MET A 91 27.87 -31.84 -11.66
CA MET A 91 27.06 -31.56 -10.46
C MET A 91 27.43 -30.28 -9.71
N LEU A 92 28.72 -29.88 -9.71
CA LEU A 92 29.11 -28.60 -9.11
C LEU A 92 28.69 -27.43 -9.99
N CYS A 93 28.70 -27.62 -11.31
CA CYS A 93 28.16 -26.64 -12.26
C CYS A 93 26.64 -26.51 -12.10
N LYS A 94 25.91 -27.62 -11.99
CA LYS A 94 24.46 -27.64 -11.68
C LYS A 94 24.16 -26.89 -10.40
N LYS A 95 24.86 -27.21 -9.30
CA LYS A 95 24.68 -26.53 -8.02
C LYS A 95 25.01 -25.04 -8.11
N ALA A 96 26.04 -24.66 -8.87
CA ALA A 96 26.38 -23.25 -9.08
C ALA A 96 25.35 -22.52 -9.95
N PHE A 97 24.73 -23.19 -10.92
CA PHE A 97 23.65 -22.65 -11.75
C PHE A 97 22.39 -22.40 -10.92
N GLU A 98 21.93 -23.40 -10.16
CA GLU A 98 20.75 -23.30 -9.28
C GLU A 98 20.92 -22.23 -8.19
N LEU A 99 22.14 -22.03 -7.70
CA LEU A 99 22.46 -20.98 -6.72
C LEU A 99 22.74 -19.62 -7.35
N GLY A 100 22.64 -19.46 -8.67
CA GLY A 100 22.95 -18.20 -9.37
C GLY A 100 24.40 -17.73 -9.20
N ARG A 101 25.36 -18.65 -9.02
CA ARG A 101 26.79 -18.38 -8.74
C ARG A 101 27.72 -18.61 -9.93
N LEU A 102 27.21 -19.08 -11.05
CA LEU A 102 28.01 -19.13 -12.28
C LEU A 102 28.28 -17.70 -12.75
N PRO A 103 29.48 -17.37 -13.29
CA PRO A 103 29.76 -16.07 -13.89
C PRO A 103 29.50 -16.09 -15.41
N PRO A 104 28.25 -15.93 -15.90
CA PRO A 104 28.00 -15.91 -17.33
C PRO A 104 28.46 -14.59 -17.97
N VAL A 105 29.05 -14.71 -19.15
CA VAL A 105 29.28 -13.60 -20.09
C VAL A 105 28.10 -13.48 -21.05
N HIS A 106 27.48 -14.61 -21.38
CA HIS A 106 26.29 -14.73 -22.24
C HIS A 106 25.33 -15.77 -21.68
N LEU A 107 24.04 -15.50 -21.77
CA LEU A 107 22.96 -16.38 -21.34
C LEU A 107 21.87 -16.38 -22.39
N ARG A 108 21.47 -17.57 -22.83
CA ARG A 108 20.28 -17.82 -23.64
C ARG A 108 19.30 -18.69 -22.85
N LEU A 109 18.04 -18.30 -22.82
CA LEU A 109 16.93 -19.08 -22.27
C LEU A 109 15.89 -19.30 -23.36
N ASP A 110 15.35 -20.50 -23.46
CA ASP A 110 14.29 -20.85 -24.41
C ASP A 110 13.16 -21.57 -23.65
N THR A 111 12.21 -20.80 -23.13
CA THR A 111 11.05 -21.32 -22.39
C THR A 111 9.94 -21.84 -23.30
N ASP A 112 9.71 -21.20 -24.45
CA ASP A 112 8.56 -21.49 -25.32
C ASP A 112 8.62 -22.88 -25.95
N ARG A 113 9.84 -23.32 -26.27
CA ARG A 113 10.04 -24.64 -26.87
C ARG A 113 10.20 -25.72 -25.82
N THR A 114 10.45 -25.40 -24.55
CA THR A 114 10.84 -26.37 -23.53
C THR A 114 9.83 -26.58 -22.41
N VAL A 115 9.07 -25.54 -22.04
CA VAL A 115 8.09 -25.58 -20.94
C VAL A 115 6.69 -25.64 -21.52
N PHE A 116 5.98 -26.74 -21.29
CA PHE A 116 4.62 -26.93 -21.85
C PHE A 116 3.52 -26.83 -20.80
N ASN A 117 3.86 -27.07 -19.53
CA ASN A 117 2.90 -27.07 -18.41
C ASN A 117 2.59 -25.67 -17.87
N VAL A 118 2.42 -24.67 -18.74
CA VAL A 118 2.02 -23.31 -18.33
C VAL A 118 0.50 -23.29 -18.12
N ALA A 119 0.01 -22.55 -17.11
CA ALA A 119 -1.42 -22.50 -16.83
C ALA A 119 -2.16 -21.59 -17.84
N TRP A 120 -3.38 -22.02 -18.21
CA TRP A 120 -4.29 -21.27 -19.06
C TRP A 120 -5.65 -21.12 -18.37
N GLY A 121 -6.20 -19.91 -18.47
CA GLY A 121 -7.56 -19.57 -18.12
C GLY A 121 -8.55 -20.09 -19.16
N ASP A 122 -9.81 -20.15 -18.76
CA ASP A 122 -10.87 -20.72 -19.59
C ASP A 122 -11.35 -19.78 -20.70
N ASP A 123 -11.08 -18.47 -20.57
CA ASP A 123 -11.50 -17.43 -21.51
C ASP A 123 -10.32 -16.48 -21.79
N LEU A 124 -9.70 -16.64 -22.96
CA LEU A 124 -8.53 -15.87 -23.39
C LEU A 124 -8.89 -14.49 -23.98
N GLU A 125 -10.16 -14.26 -24.33
CA GLU A 125 -10.62 -13.04 -25.00
C GLU A 125 -11.42 -12.12 -24.06
N GLY A 126 -12.17 -12.70 -23.12
CA GLY A 126 -12.99 -11.97 -22.16
C GLY A 126 -12.23 -11.55 -20.91
N GLY A 127 -11.25 -12.33 -20.45
CA GLY A 127 -10.66 -12.14 -19.13
C GLY A 127 -11.59 -12.53 -17.99
N ILE A 128 -11.13 -12.41 -16.75
CA ILE A 128 -11.78 -13.07 -15.59
C ILE A 128 -13.15 -12.49 -15.19
N TRP A 129 -13.46 -11.25 -15.57
CA TRP A 129 -14.70 -10.56 -15.18
C TRP A 129 -15.75 -10.47 -16.28
N LYS A 130 -15.30 -10.53 -17.54
CA LYS A 130 -16.11 -10.35 -18.75
C LYS A 130 -16.88 -11.57 -19.17
N SER A 131 -16.79 -12.61 -18.36
CA SER A 131 -17.62 -13.75 -18.56
C SER A 131 -18.16 -14.19 -17.21
N SER A 132 -19.48 -14.14 -17.11
CA SER A 132 -20.18 -15.11 -16.29
C SER A 132 -19.67 -16.54 -16.57
N VAL A 133 -18.97 -16.79 -17.68
CA VAL A 133 -18.35 -18.06 -18.11
C VAL A 133 -17.21 -18.56 -17.20
N ALA A 134 -16.29 -17.77 -16.63
CA ALA A 134 -15.26 -18.34 -15.72
C ALA A 134 -15.89 -18.86 -14.41
N TYR A 135 -16.75 -18.04 -13.80
CA TYR A 135 -17.58 -18.42 -12.66
C TYR A 135 -18.57 -19.55 -13.01
N GLU A 136 -19.25 -19.47 -14.14
CA GLU A 136 -20.19 -20.50 -14.63
C GLU A 136 -19.47 -21.79 -14.99
N ASN A 137 -18.24 -21.75 -15.52
CA ASN A 137 -17.43 -22.92 -15.84
C ASN A 137 -16.94 -23.59 -14.57
N ALA A 138 -16.43 -22.82 -13.60
CA ALA A 138 -16.12 -23.32 -12.26
C ALA A 138 -17.37 -23.93 -11.60
N ARG A 139 -18.53 -23.29 -11.76
CA ARG A 139 -19.83 -23.83 -11.32
C ARG A 139 -20.26 -25.09 -12.09
N ARG A 140 -20.02 -25.17 -13.41
CA ARG A 140 -20.31 -26.35 -14.25
C ARG A 140 -19.41 -27.54 -13.89
N ARG A 141 -18.16 -27.27 -13.51
CA ARG A 141 -17.19 -28.28 -13.04
C ARG A 141 -17.42 -28.73 -11.60
N GLY A 142 -18.20 -27.97 -10.83
CA GLY A 142 -18.45 -28.24 -9.41
C GLY A 142 -17.38 -27.67 -8.48
N ASP A 143 -16.49 -26.80 -8.98
CA ASP A 143 -15.47 -26.11 -8.19
C ASP A 143 -16.10 -25.08 -7.23
N ILE A 144 -17.31 -24.59 -7.55
CA ILE A 144 -18.10 -23.67 -6.73
C ILE A 144 -19.48 -24.31 -6.46
N PRO A 145 -19.88 -24.50 -5.17
CA PRO A 145 -21.21 -24.98 -4.82
C PRO A 145 -22.33 -24.08 -5.39
N HIS A 146 -23.46 -24.67 -5.78
CA HIS A 146 -24.61 -23.91 -6.25
C HIS A 146 -25.17 -22.98 -5.15
N GLY A 147 -25.29 -21.68 -5.44
CA GLY A 147 -26.06 -20.75 -4.63
C GLY A 147 -25.45 -20.40 -3.27
N GLY A 148 -24.14 -20.15 -3.20
CA GLY A 148 -23.52 -19.58 -2.01
C GLY A 148 -24.18 -18.25 -1.61
N PRO A 149 -24.29 -17.94 -0.31
CA PRO A 149 -24.97 -16.72 0.12
C PRO A 149 -24.21 -15.49 -0.41
N PRO A 150 -24.93 -14.37 -0.64
CA PRO A 150 -24.33 -13.16 -1.17
C PRO A 150 -23.36 -12.53 -0.16
N GLN A 151 -22.23 -12.03 -0.64
CA GLN A 151 -21.25 -11.35 0.20
C GLN A 151 -21.62 -9.88 0.41
N HIS A 152 -22.31 -9.60 1.50
CA HIS A 152 -22.54 -8.25 1.98
C HIS A 152 -22.63 -8.21 3.51
N THR A 153 -22.40 -7.03 4.08
CA THR A 153 -22.65 -6.79 5.50
C THR A 153 -23.99 -6.08 5.69
N GLY A 154 -24.44 -5.99 6.94
CA GLY A 154 -25.55 -5.12 7.34
C GLY A 154 -25.05 -3.72 7.72
N MET A 155 -25.97 -2.76 7.78
CA MET A 155 -25.75 -1.46 8.42
C MET A 155 -26.80 -1.26 9.49
N GLU A 156 -26.35 -0.87 10.67
CA GLU A 156 -27.20 -0.50 11.78
C GLU A 156 -27.19 1.03 11.92
N PRO A 157 -28.35 1.70 11.82
CA PRO A 157 -28.42 3.14 12.00
C PRO A 157 -28.08 3.46 13.45
N VAL A 158 -27.09 4.32 13.66
CA VAL A 158 -26.73 4.78 15.00
C VAL A 158 -27.78 5.79 15.45
N ALA A 159 -28.62 5.37 16.40
CA ALA A 159 -29.69 6.20 16.95
C ALA A 159 -29.13 7.36 17.78
N GLU A 160 -28.23 7.07 18.73
CA GLU A 160 -27.68 8.06 19.65
C GLU A 160 -26.21 7.77 19.95
N VAL A 161 -25.41 8.82 20.13
CA VAL A 161 -23.99 8.71 20.51
C VAL A 161 -23.75 9.63 21.68
N MET A 162 -23.66 9.06 22.87
CA MET A 162 -23.58 9.84 24.09
C MET A 162 -22.16 10.33 24.37
N ASP A 163 -22.06 11.58 24.79
CA ASP A 163 -20.89 12.08 25.49
C ASP A 163 -20.91 11.58 26.93
N GLU A 164 -19.92 10.78 27.31
CA GLU A 164 -19.88 10.13 28.63
C GLU A 164 -19.81 11.11 29.80
N ARG A 165 -19.35 12.35 29.56
CA ARG A 165 -19.15 13.32 30.64
C ARG A 165 -20.38 14.15 30.93
N THR A 166 -21.09 14.56 29.87
CA THR A 166 -22.26 15.44 29.97
C THR A 166 -23.56 14.69 29.76
N SER A 167 -23.51 13.43 29.30
CA SER A 167 -24.67 12.67 28.83
C SER A 167 -25.45 13.40 27.74
N PHE A 168 -24.77 14.22 26.93
CA PHE A 168 -25.38 14.87 25.77
C PHE A 168 -25.24 13.96 24.54
N ASP A 169 -26.29 13.90 23.74
CA ASP A 169 -26.29 13.14 22.48
C ASP A 169 -25.58 13.93 21.37
N LEU A 170 -24.40 13.43 20.97
CA LEU A 170 -23.55 14.02 19.95
C LEU A 170 -24.14 13.91 18.54
N THR A 171 -25.12 13.04 18.29
CA THR A 171 -25.74 12.91 16.96
C THR A 171 -26.51 14.16 16.54
N LYS A 172 -26.91 14.98 17.51
CA LYS A 172 -27.60 16.26 17.30
C LYS A 172 -26.72 17.33 16.66
N PHE A 173 -25.40 17.17 16.68
CA PHE A 173 -24.49 18.10 16.02
C PHE A 173 -24.38 17.78 14.52
N THR A 174 -24.50 18.82 13.70
CA THR A 174 -24.39 18.73 12.23
C THR A 174 -23.01 19.14 11.71
N ASN A 175 -22.19 19.78 12.56
CA ASN A 175 -20.88 20.28 12.20
C ASN A 175 -19.92 20.26 13.41
N ILE A 176 -18.62 20.24 13.13
CA ILE A 176 -17.58 20.16 14.16
C ILE A 176 -17.39 21.46 14.95
N THR A 177 -17.74 22.61 14.35
CA THR A 177 -17.56 23.93 14.99
C THR A 177 -18.53 24.11 16.16
N ASP A 178 -19.78 23.67 16.02
CA ASP A 178 -20.77 23.70 17.10
C ASP A 178 -20.37 22.77 18.24
N VAL A 179 -19.77 21.62 17.93
CA VAL A 179 -19.17 20.76 18.96
C VAL A 179 -18.07 21.50 19.70
N LEU A 180 -17.15 22.17 18.99
CA LEU A 180 -16.08 22.97 19.62
C LEU A 180 -16.65 24.08 20.53
N LEU A 181 -17.67 24.80 20.07
CA LEU A 181 -18.34 25.84 20.86
C LEU A 181 -18.97 25.26 22.13
N TRP A 182 -19.68 24.13 21.99
CA TRP A 182 -20.29 23.43 23.10
C TRP A 182 -19.26 22.90 24.10
N ARG A 183 -18.15 22.29 23.64
CA ARG A 183 -17.03 21.86 24.49
C ARG A 183 -16.45 23.03 25.29
N THR A 184 -16.26 24.17 24.61
CA THR A 184 -15.75 25.39 25.24
C THR A 184 -16.70 25.94 26.29
N ALA A 185 -18.02 25.85 26.07
CA ALA A 185 -19.01 26.31 27.03
C ALA A 185 -19.10 25.40 28.26
N MET A 186 -19.04 24.08 28.05
CA MET A 186 -19.18 23.10 29.13
C MET A 186 -17.93 22.99 29.99
N SER A 187 -16.74 23.03 29.40
CA SER A 187 -15.49 22.86 30.16
C SER A 187 -14.32 23.59 29.52
N PRO A 188 -14.31 24.92 29.63
CA PRO A 188 -13.36 25.77 28.92
C PRO A 188 -11.89 25.52 29.28
N ASP A 189 -11.63 25.09 30.52
CA ASP A 189 -10.27 25.00 31.07
C ASP A 189 -9.67 23.59 30.94
N ASP A 190 -10.42 22.62 30.41
CA ASP A 190 -9.87 21.32 30.08
C ASP A 190 -8.94 21.39 28.86
N THR A 191 -8.00 20.45 28.82
CA THR A 191 -7.07 20.29 27.71
C THR A 191 -7.78 19.82 26.44
N ALA A 192 -7.62 20.58 25.36
CA ALA A 192 -7.99 20.19 24.00
C ALA A 192 -6.80 19.52 23.30
N TYR A 193 -5.62 20.16 23.38
CA TYR A 193 -4.40 19.70 22.71
C TYR A 193 -3.18 19.73 23.63
N TYR A 194 -2.31 18.74 23.46
CA TYR A 194 -0.99 18.69 24.08
C TYR A 194 0.07 18.61 22.99
N ILE A 195 0.93 19.62 22.90
CA ILE A 195 1.98 19.70 21.89
C ILE A 195 3.26 19.14 22.48
N MET A 196 3.77 18.06 21.88
CA MET A 196 5.07 17.51 22.22
C MET A 196 6.16 18.26 21.44
N GLU A 197 7.21 18.69 22.14
CA GLU A 197 8.41 19.28 21.52
C GLU A 197 9.62 18.39 21.79
N GLY A 198 10.56 18.31 20.83
CA GLY A 198 11.81 17.58 21.00
C GLY A 198 12.69 18.14 22.14
N ARG A 199 13.54 17.27 22.72
CA ARG A 199 14.57 17.57 23.76
C ARG A 199 14.07 17.73 25.21
N GLY A 200 13.16 16.88 25.67
CA GLY A 200 12.85 16.78 27.11
C GLY A 200 12.21 18.03 27.74
N ARG A 201 11.76 18.99 26.92
CA ARG A 201 10.97 20.13 27.40
C ARG A 201 9.56 19.67 27.75
N GLU A 202 8.95 20.30 28.75
CA GLU A 202 7.54 20.08 29.05
C GLU A 202 6.70 20.54 27.84
N GLY A 203 5.85 19.63 27.33
CA GLY A 203 4.97 19.93 26.21
C GLY A 203 3.98 21.04 26.54
N LYS A 204 3.53 21.75 25.52
CA LYS A 204 2.64 22.90 25.66
C LYS A 204 1.18 22.46 25.64
N THR A 205 0.45 22.78 26.70
CA THR A 205 -0.98 22.50 26.81
C THR A 205 -1.83 23.64 26.23
N ILE A 206 -2.87 23.29 25.49
CA ILE A 206 -3.88 24.21 24.95
C ILE A 206 -5.25 23.75 25.43
N THR A 207 -5.94 24.62 26.15
CA THR A 207 -7.30 24.38 26.64
C THR A 207 -8.35 24.70 25.57
N TRP A 208 -9.59 24.22 25.74
CA TRP A 208 -10.71 24.54 24.84
C TRP A 208 -10.91 26.05 24.70
N ARG A 209 -10.83 26.79 25.82
CA ARG A 209 -10.91 28.26 25.82
C ARG A 209 -9.84 28.88 24.95
N LYS A 210 -8.58 28.45 25.11
CA LYS A 210 -7.45 29.00 24.36
C LYS A 210 -7.53 28.67 22.88
N LEU A 211 -7.94 27.45 22.54
CA LEU A 211 -8.20 27.02 21.17
C LEU A 211 -9.23 27.93 20.51
N ASN A 212 -10.38 28.10 21.16
CA ASN A 212 -11.47 28.92 20.67
C ASN A 212 -11.04 30.39 20.44
N SER A 213 -10.40 31.03 21.43
CA SER A 213 -9.90 32.41 21.30
C SER A 213 -8.91 32.57 20.12
N LYS A 214 -8.04 31.59 19.90
CA LYS A 214 -7.07 31.65 18.80
C LYS A 214 -7.74 31.48 17.43
N ILE A 215 -8.66 30.54 17.30
CA ILE A 215 -9.43 30.38 16.04
C ILE A 215 -10.19 31.67 15.72
N ALA A 216 -10.81 32.31 16.73
CA ALA A 216 -11.49 33.59 16.54
C ALA A 216 -10.54 34.71 16.07
N ALA A 217 -9.30 34.74 16.58
CA ALA A 217 -8.28 35.68 16.16
C ALA A 217 -7.88 35.48 14.70
N VAL A 218 -7.62 34.23 14.30
CA VAL A 218 -7.27 33.87 12.91
C VAL A 218 -8.46 34.16 11.99
N ALA A 219 -9.68 33.74 12.33
CA ALA A 219 -10.86 33.99 11.52
C ALA A 219 -11.13 35.49 11.31
N THR A 220 -10.94 36.32 12.36
CA THR A 220 -11.04 37.78 12.24
C THR A 220 -9.98 38.33 11.27
N PHE A 221 -8.75 37.85 11.38
CA PHE A 221 -7.65 38.28 10.53
C PHE A 221 -7.85 37.89 9.06
N LEU A 222 -8.34 36.68 8.80
CA LEU A 222 -8.67 36.23 7.44
C LEU A 222 -9.80 37.07 6.83
N ARG A 223 -10.83 37.41 7.63
CA ARG A 223 -11.92 38.29 7.20
C ARG A 223 -11.42 39.70 6.85
N THR A 224 -10.49 40.28 7.62
CA THR A 224 -9.91 41.60 7.29
C THR A 224 -8.98 41.55 6.07
N LYS A 225 -8.42 40.38 5.77
CA LYS A 225 -7.66 40.12 4.55
C LYS A 225 -8.50 39.86 3.31
N GLY A 226 -9.82 39.81 3.45
CA GLY A 226 -10.74 39.68 2.32
C GLY A 226 -11.08 38.25 1.92
N VAL A 227 -10.79 37.26 2.77
CA VAL A 227 -11.27 35.88 2.58
C VAL A 227 -12.79 35.85 2.71
N LYS A 228 -13.46 35.28 1.71
CA LYS A 228 -14.93 35.20 1.64
C LYS A 228 -15.41 33.75 1.81
N PRO A 229 -16.69 33.54 2.15
CA PRO A 229 -17.30 32.22 2.06
C PRO A 229 -17.13 31.65 0.65
N THR A 230 -16.95 30.34 0.52
CA THR A 230 -16.70 29.57 -0.71
C THR A 230 -15.33 29.77 -1.38
N ASP A 231 -14.49 30.68 -0.87
CA ASP A 231 -13.13 30.84 -1.36
C ASP A 231 -12.29 29.58 -1.10
N HIS A 232 -11.53 29.11 -2.11
CA HIS A 232 -10.55 28.06 -1.94
C HIS A 232 -9.27 28.61 -1.30
N VAL A 233 -8.96 28.14 -0.09
CA VAL A 233 -7.84 28.61 0.72
C VAL A 233 -6.85 27.49 0.92
N LEU A 234 -5.67 27.60 0.30
CA LEU A 234 -4.63 26.59 0.42
C LEU A 234 -3.90 26.73 1.75
N LEU A 235 -3.86 25.66 2.55
CA LEU A 235 -3.19 25.63 3.85
C LEU A 235 -1.85 24.90 3.71
N VAL A 236 -0.76 25.65 3.63
CA VAL A 236 0.59 25.08 3.52
C VAL A 236 1.28 25.21 4.87
N PHE A 237 1.34 24.12 5.62
CA PHE A 237 1.86 24.12 6.99
C PHE A 237 2.69 22.87 7.29
N PRO A 238 3.58 22.91 8.29
CA PRO A 238 3.97 21.71 9.02
C PRO A 238 2.80 21.19 9.86
N HIS A 239 2.89 19.96 10.34
CA HIS A 239 1.95 19.50 11.37
C HIS A 239 2.20 20.30 12.66
N SER A 240 1.29 21.22 12.95
CA SER A 240 1.40 22.14 14.08
C SER A 240 0.01 22.59 14.56
N MET A 241 0.00 23.30 15.68
CA MET A 241 -1.23 23.92 16.16
C MET A 241 -1.76 25.01 15.21
N ASP A 242 -0.86 25.77 14.58
CA ASP A 242 -1.25 26.86 13.68
C ASP A 242 -2.05 26.33 12.48
N PHE A 243 -1.72 25.12 12.02
CA PHE A 243 -2.47 24.40 10.99
C PHE A 243 -3.91 24.09 11.44
N ILE A 244 -4.07 23.54 12.64
CA ILE A 244 -5.40 23.20 13.20
C ILE A 244 -6.24 24.46 13.39
N GLU A 245 -5.64 25.53 13.91
CA GLU A 245 -6.28 26.83 14.06
C GLU A 245 -6.74 27.40 12.71
N ALA A 246 -5.92 27.28 11.67
CA ALA A 246 -6.25 27.72 10.32
C ALA A 246 -7.40 26.90 9.69
N VAL A 247 -7.42 25.56 9.86
CA VAL A 247 -8.52 24.71 9.38
C VAL A 247 -9.84 25.17 9.96
N HIS A 248 -9.94 25.29 11.29
CA HIS A 248 -11.18 25.68 11.96
C HIS A 248 -11.56 27.15 11.68
N ALA A 249 -10.58 28.03 11.47
CA ALA A 249 -10.83 29.41 11.07
C ALA A 249 -11.46 29.51 9.67
N CYS A 250 -11.02 28.67 8.72
CA CYS A 250 -11.65 28.58 7.40
C CYS A 250 -13.09 28.05 7.50
N LEU A 251 -13.30 26.98 8.28
CA LEU A 251 -14.64 26.39 8.46
C LEU A 251 -15.65 27.40 9.02
N VAL A 252 -15.29 28.17 10.04
CA VAL A 252 -16.20 29.16 10.63
C VAL A 252 -16.44 30.38 9.74
N LEU A 253 -15.55 30.63 8.76
CA LEU A 253 -15.74 31.65 7.73
C LEU A 253 -16.54 31.16 6.53
N GLY A 254 -16.84 29.85 6.45
CA GLY A 254 -17.41 29.22 5.27
C GLY A 254 -16.44 29.18 4.07
N ALA A 255 -15.14 29.42 4.29
CA ALA A 255 -14.11 29.23 3.29
C ALA A 255 -13.74 27.75 3.18
N VAL A 256 -13.20 27.33 2.04
CA VAL A 256 -12.87 25.93 1.76
C VAL A 256 -11.37 25.71 1.95
N PRO A 257 -10.92 25.19 3.10
CA PRO A 257 -9.52 24.86 3.31
C PRO A 257 -9.08 23.70 2.42
N ILE A 258 -7.85 23.80 1.90
CA ILE A 258 -7.16 22.74 1.15
C ILE A 258 -5.83 22.43 1.88
N PRO A 259 -5.79 21.45 2.79
CA PRO A 259 -4.58 21.08 3.52
C PRO A 259 -3.50 20.48 2.62
N VAL A 260 -2.28 21.00 2.70
CA VAL A 260 -1.09 20.41 2.07
C VAL A 260 0.13 20.52 2.99
N GLN A 261 1.03 19.55 2.87
CA GLN A 261 2.29 19.54 3.60
C GLN A 261 3.20 20.69 3.13
N GLN A 262 3.97 21.27 4.06
CA GLN A 262 4.99 22.27 3.73
C GLN A 262 6.09 21.72 2.81
N PRO A 263 6.68 22.57 1.94
CA PRO A 263 7.81 22.18 1.10
C PRO A 263 9.05 21.80 1.90
N GLU A 264 9.71 20.71 1.51
CA GLU A 264 10.98 20.26 2.09
C GLU A 264 12.16 20.82 1.30
N THR A 265 13.22 21.25 2.00
CA THR A 265 14.41 21.84 1.37
C THR A 265 15.05 20.90 0.33
N ALA A 266 15.06 19.59 0.59
CA ALA A 266 15.64 18.59 -0.30
C ALA A 266 14.87 18.39 -1.61
N ARG A 267 13.56 18.68 -1.63
CA ARG A 267 12.65 18.44 -2.77
C ARG A 267 11.84 19.67 -3.17
N LEU A 268 12.36 20.85 -2.82
CA LEU A 268 11.66 22.13 -2.95
C LEU A 268 11.06 22.36 -4.35
N ARG A 269 11.79 21.98 -5.42
CA ARG A 269 11.31 22.14 -6.79
C ARG A 269 10.04 21.33 -7.08
N GLU A 270 9.98 20.09 -6.63
CA GLU A 270 8.81 19.22 -6.81
C GLU A 270 7.62 19.74 -6.00
N ASP A 271 7.86 20.12 -4.74
CA ASP A 271 6.81 20.61 -3.84
C ASP A 271 6.21 21.93 -4.33
N ILE A 272 7.04 22.86 -4.79
CA ILE A 272 6.57 24.14 -5.32
C ILE A 272 5.78 23.94 -6.62
N ASN A 273 6.22 23.05 -7.52
CA ASN A 273 5.46 22.71 -8.73
C ASN A 273 4.11 22.08 -8.39
N SER A 274 4.07 21.21 -7.38
CA SER A 274 2.83 20.62 -6.88
C SER A 274 1.88 21.69 -6.34
N ILE A 275 2.37 22.62 -5.52
CA ILE A 275 1.61 23.77 -5.01
C ILE A 275 1.06 24.63 -6.17
N ILE A 276 1.90 24.94 -7.17
CA ILE A 276 1.49 25.72 -8.35
C ILE A 276 0.35 25.01 -9.09
N SER A 277 0.46 23.71 -9.33
CA SER A 277 -0.61 22.94 -9.97
C SER A 277 -1.91 22.99 -9.15
N ILE A 278 -1.85 22.83 -7.82
CA ILE A 278 -3.04 22.93 -6.97
C ILE A 278 -3.67 24.33 -7.07
N VAL A 279 -2.86 25.38 -7.04
CA VAL A 279 -3.31 26.78 -7.14
C VAL A 279 -4.09 27.01 -8.43
N VAL A 280 -3.57 26.52 -9.56
CA VAL A 280 -4.21 26.66 -10.88
C VAL A 280 -5.49 25.84 -10.95
N ASP A 281 -5.41 24.54 -10.63
CA ASP A 281 -6.50 23.59 -10.87
C ASP A 281 -7.69 23.82 -9.93
N LEU A 282 -7.42 24.21 -8.67
CA LEU A 282 -8.46 24.50 -7.68
C LEU A 282 -8.82 25.99 -7.63
N ARG A 283 -8.21 26.85 -8.44
CA ARG A 283 -8.44 28.32 -8.45
C ARG A 283 -8.34 28.90 -7.03
N VAL A 284 -7.22 28.62 -6.38
CA VAL A 284 -6.95 29.07 -5.00
C VAL A 284 -6.95 30.59 -4.95
N SER A 285 -7.66 31.19 -3.99
CA SER A 285 -7.73 32.64 -3.82
C SER A 285 -6.68 33.17 -2.83
N HIS A 286 -6.39 32.40 -1.77
CA HIS A 286 -5.45 32.78 -0.71
C HIS A 286 -4.63 31.56 -0.26
N ILE A 287 -3.39 31.80 0.17
CA ILE A 287 -2.50 30.77 0.72
C ILE A 287 -2.17 31.12 2.17
N LEU A 288 -2.49 30.22 3.10
CA LEU A 288 -2.15 30.38 4.52
C LEU A 288 -0.89 29.60 4.86
N VAL A 289 -0.01 30.24 5.62
CA VAL A 289 1.29 29.69 6.04
C VAL A 289 1.62 30.09 7.47
N ASN A 290 2.59 29.39 8.07
CA ASN A 290 3.32 29.91 9.23
C ASN A 290 4.61 30.63 8.77
N THR A 291 5.40 31.15 9.72
CA THR A 291 6.64 31.87 9.40
C THR A 291 7.67 30.99 8.69
N GLN A 292 7.85 29.75 9.14
CA GLN A 292 8.81 28.81 8.53
C GLN A 292 8.47 28.50 7.07
N THR A 293 7.20 28.21 6.78
CA THR A 293 6.75 27.93 5.42
C THR A 293 6.76 29.18 4.54
N GLU A 294 6.46 30.36 5.10
CA GLU A 294 6.58 31.65 4.38
C GLU A 294 8.01 31.86 3.86
N GLU A 295 9.02 31.56 4.68
CA GLU A 295 10.43 31.65 4.29
C GLU A 295 10.80 30.67 3.17
N SER A 296 10.34 29.41 3.26
CA SER A 296 10.58 28.40 2.21
C SER A 296 9.99 28.81 0.86
N ILE A 297 8.76 29.33 0.83
CA ILE A 297 8.10 29.78 -0.40
C ILE A 297 8.73 31.08 -0.94
N LYS A 298 9.23 31.97 -0.06
CA LYS A 298 9.92 33.21 -0.45
C LYS A 298 11.39 33.02 -0.84
N SER A 299 11.94 31.82 -0.69
CA SER A 299 13.30 31.50 -1.10
C SER A 299 13.52 31.77 -2.60
N LYS A 300 14.74 32.18 -2.98
CA LYS A 300 15.12 32.45 -4.38
C LYS A 300 14.72 31.33 -5.36
N PRO A 301 15.02 30.04 -5.10
CA PRO A 301 14.65 28.95 -6.02
C PRO A 301 13.12 28.78 -6.14
N ALA A 302 12.36 28.89 -5.05
CA ALA A 302 10.91 28.80 -5.11
C ALA A 302 10.30 29.97 -5.91
N GLN A 303 10.78 31.19 -5.68
CA GLN A 303 10.32 32.38 -6.39
C GLN A 303 10.63 32.36 -7.89
N GLN A 304 11.72 31.71 -8.32
CA GLN A 304 12.00 31.52 -9.74
C GLN A 304 10.93 30.65 -10.41
N LEU A 305 10.56 29.53 -9.80
CA LEU A 305 9.51 28.62 -10.31
C LEU A 305 8.14 29.30 -10.34
N ILE A 306 7.78 30.03 -9.27
CA ILE A 306 6.52 30.76 -9.20
C ILE A 306 6.45 31.84 -10.30
N LYS A 307 7.53 32.59 -10.53
CA LYS A 307 7.59 33.60 -11.60
C LYS A 307 7.53 32.98 -13.00
N GLN A 308 8.06 31.77 -13.19
CA GLN A 308 7.95 31.04 -14.45
C GLN A 308 6.50 30.64 -14.74
N ALA A 309 5.77 30.15 -13.73
CA ALA A 309 4.36 29.78 -13.87
C ALA A 309 3.42 30.99 -13.94
N PHE A 310 3.76 32.09 -13.26
CA PHE A 310 2.95 33.32 -13.18
C PHE A 310 3.76 34.55 -13.62
N PRO A 311 4.05 34.70 -14.93
CA PRO A 311 4.75 35.86 -15.45
C PRO A 311 3.86 37.11 -15.33
N GLY A 312 4.22 38.05 -14.46
CA GLY A 312 3.45 39.25 -14.11
C GLY A 312 3.31 40.31 -15.21
N ASN A 313 3.26 39.91 -16.49
CA ASN A 313 3.05 40.83 -17.61
C ASN A 313 1.58 41.25 -17.69
N ALA A 314 1.35 42.51 -18.08
CA ALA A 314 0.07 43.23 -18.14
C ALA A 314 -1.01 42.66 -19.10
N GLY A 315 -0.97 41.36 -19.40
CA GLY A 315 -2.01 40.63 -20.14
C GLY A 315 -2.22 39.18 -19.67
N ALA A 316 -1.57 38.73 -18.58
CA ALA A 316 -1.77 37.40 -18.01
C ALA A 316 -3.02 37.36 -17.09
N THR A 317 -3.89 36.39 -17.30
CA THR A 317 -5.21 36.26 -16.65
C THR A 317 -5.18 35.78 -15.18
N SER A 318 -4.04 35.38 -14.61
CA SER A 318 -3.97 34.94 -13.21
C SER A 318 -2.68 35.38 -12.50
N LYS A 319 -2.83 36.04 -11.34
CA LYS A 319 -1.73 36.37 -10.41
C LYS A 319 -1.59 35.25 -9.37
N PHE A 320 -0.37 35.00 -8.90
CA PHE A 320 -0.17 34.09 -7.75
C PHE A 320 -0.92 34.62 -6.50
N PRO A 321 -1.67 33.76 -5.77
CA PRO A 321 -2.50 34.17 -4.63
C PRO A 321 -1.74 34.92 -3.52
N GLU A 322 -2.47 35.73 -2.73
CA GLU A 322 -1.88 36.39 -1.56
C GLU A 322 -1.47 35.34 -0.51
N ILE A 323 -0.22 35.43 -0.04
CA ILE A 323 0.29 34.61 1.05
C ILE A 323 0.03 35.34 2.38
N ILE A 324 -0.75 34.72 3.26
CA ILE A 324 -1.11 35.23 4.59
C ILE A 324 -0.43 34.37 5.65
N ASN A 325 0.44 34.99 6.47
CA ASN A 325 1.03 34.33 7.62
C ASN A 325 0.09 34.46 8.83
N VAL A 326 -0.47 33.34 9.29
CA VAL A 326 -1.47 33.31 10.38
C VAL A 326 -0.90 33.74 11.73
N LEU A 327 0.41 33.63 11.95
CA LEU A 327 1.08 34.07 13.17
C LEU A 327 1.15 35.60 13.29
N LYS A 328 0.90 36.33 12.20
CA LYS A 328 0.79 37.80 12.19
C LYS A 328 -0.61 38.29 12.58
N ALA A 329 -1.53 37.38 12.91
CA ALA A 329 -2.87 37.75 13.36
C ALA A 329 -2.78 38.60 14.64
N PRO A 330 -3.50 39.74 14.71
CA PRO A 330 -3.50 40.58 15.89
C PRO A 330 -4.14 39.86 17.07
N LYS A 331 -3.76 40.27 18.30
CA LYS A 331 -4.45 39.79 19.50
C LYS A 331 -5.93 40.16 19.41
N PHE A 332 -6.79 39.15 19.52
CA PHE A 332 -8.24 39.31 19.48
C PHE A 332 -8.82 38.90 20.83
N SER A 333 -9.69 39.75 21.40
CA SER A 333 -10.20 39.57 22.75
C SER A 333 -11.45 38.70 22.84
N LYS A 334 -12.21 38.57 21.74
CA LYS A 334 -13.47 37.83 21.72
C LYS A 334 -13.25 36.38 21.32
N MET A 335 -14.11 35.50 21.82
CA MET A 335 -14.16 34.08 21.47
C MET A 335 -15.13 33.86 20.30
N LEU A 336 -15.02 32.71 19.62
CA LEU A 336 -16.01 32.24 18.64
C LEU A 336 -17.40 32.18 19.28
N GLY A 337 -18.42 32.45 18.49
CA GLY A 337 -19.80 32.51 18.92
C GLY A 337 -20.45 33.87 18.65
N LYS A 338 -21.56 34.13 19.34
CA LYS A 338 -22.41 35.31 19.11
C LYS A 338 -21.66 36.64 19.25
N GLU A 339 -20.71 36.75 20.18
CA GLU A 339 -20.00 38.00 20.46
C GLU A 339 -19.02 38.43 19.35
N SER A 340 -18.38 37.46 18.69
CA SER A 340 -17.46 37.69 17.57
C SER A 340 -18.17 37.68 16.21
N GLY A 341 -19.43 37.23 16.17
CA GLY A 341 -20.22 37.06 14.96
C GLY A 341 -19.82 35.86 14.11
N PHE A 342 -19.07 34.91 14.70
CA PHE A 342 -18.62 33.70 14.03
C PHE A 342 -19.45 32.51 14.52
N LEU A 343 -20.45 32.17 13.71
CA LEU A 343 -21.29 30.97 13.83
C LEU A 343 -21.38 30.36 12.43
N ILE A 344 -21.54 29.04 12.34
CA ILE A 344 -21.76 28.40 11.04
C ILE A 344 -23.12 28.86 10.49
N ASN A 345 -23.10 29.30 9.25
CA ASN A 345 -24.32 29.68 8.55
C ASN A 345 -25.07 28.42 8.10
N ALA A 346 -26.40 28.41 8.25
CA ALA A 346 -27.21 27.23 7.98
C ALA A 346 -27.14 26.79 6.51
N GLU A 347 -26.92 27.72 5.58
CA GLU A 347 -26.74 27.43 4.15
C GLU A 347 -25.54 26.52 3.89
N TRP A 348 -24.46 26.66 4.64
CA TRP A 348 -23.22 25.89 4.45
C TRP A 348 -23.33 24.44 4.92
N LEU A 349 -24.43 24.09 5.60
CA LEU A 349 -24.73 22.72 6.01
C LEU A 349 -25.40 21.92 4.90
N ASP A 350 -25.86 22.55 3.82
CA ASP A 350 -26.41 21.82 2.67
C ASP A 350 -25.28 20.98 2.02
N PRO A 351 -25.51 19.69 1.71
CA PRO A 351 -24.53 18.81 1.07
C PRO A 351 -23.86 19.34 -0.21
N LYS A 352 -24.47 20.32 -0.88
CA LYS A 352 -23.89 20.98 -2.05
C LYS A 352 -22.68 21.83 -1.70
N TYR A 353 -22.64 22.40 -0.49
CA TYR A 353 -21.50 23.21 -0.04
C TYR A 353 -20.31 22.31 0.31
N THR A 354 -19.14 22.73 -0.14
CA THR A 354 -17.89 22.08 0.23
C THR A 354 -17.42 22.68 1.55
N ALA A 355 -17.19 21.85 2.57
CA ALA A 355 -16.57 22.26 3.81
C ALA A 355 -15.04 22.16 3.74
N ILE A 356 -14.49 21.17 3.03
CA ILE A 356 -13.04 20.96 2.89
C ILE A 356 -12.72 20.17 1.62
N ILE A 357 -11.53 20.38 1.07
CA ILE A 357 -10.96 19.54 0.01
C ILE A 357 -9.66 18.92 0.51
N LEU A 358 -9.59 17.59 0.57
CA LEU A 358 -8.36 16.87 0.89
C LEU A 358 -7.65 16.42 -0.38
N VAL A 359 -6.33 16.57 -0.42
CA VAL A 359 -5.48 16.22 -1.55
C VAL A 359 -4.76 14.91 -1.26
N TYR A 360 -4.91 13.94 -2.16
CA TYR A 360 -4.26 12.64 -2.11
C TYR A 360 -3.36 12.47 -3.32
N TYR A 361 -2.22 11.79 -3.11
CA TYR A 361 -1.31 11.41 -4.18
C TYR A 361 -1.21 9.90 -4.24
N THR A 362 -1.31 9.33 -5.43
CA THR A 362 -0.89 7.95 -5.65
C THR A 362 0.64 7.84 -5.57
N PRO A 363 1.18 6.62 -5.41
CA PRO A 363 2.61 6.39 -5.56
C PRO A 363 3.16 6.97 -6.88
N ASP A 364 2.41 6.87 -7.98
CA ASP A 364 2.77 7.44 -9.30
C ASP A 364 2.56 8.96 -9.43
N ALA A 365 2.40 9.68 -8.32
CA ALA A 365 2.21 11.14 -8.27
C ALA A 365 0.94 11.65 -8.99
N ARG A 366 -0.07 10.80 -9.22
CA ARG A 366 -1.39 11.25 -9.66
C ARG A 366 -2.14 11.85 -8.48
N ARG A 367 -2.83 12.97 -8.70
CA ARG A 367 -3.52 13.71 -7.65
C ARG A 367 -5.02 13.45 -7.68
N TYR A 368 -5.59 13.06 -6.54
CA TYR A 368 -7.03 13.06 -6.31
C TYR A 368 -7.41 14.13 -5.30
N CYS A 369 -8.46 14.90 -5.59
CA CYS A 369 -8.99 15.91 -4.70
C CYS A 369 -10.37 15.47 -4.22
N VAL A 370 -10.53 15.29 -2.92
CA VAL A 370 -11.71 14.72 -2.28
C VAL A 370 -12.50 15.84 -1.63
N LYS A 371 -13.74 16.08 -2.10
CA LYS A 371 -14.63 17.13 -1.58
C LYS A 371 -15.47 16.59 -0.42
N MET A 372 -15.42 17.21 0.76
CA MET A 372 -16.25 16.81 1.91
C MET A 372 -17.14 17.93 2.41
N GLY A 373 -18.36 17.59 2.83
CA GLY A 373 -19.29 18.46 3.55
C GLY A 373 -19.13 18.32 5.07
N HIS A 374 -19.82 19.18 5.83
CA HIS A 374 -19.82 19.12 7.29
C HIS A 374 -20.44 17.82 7.82
N ASP A 375 -21.47 17.32 7.14
CA ASP A 375 -22.14 16.06 7.42
C ASP A 375 -21.19 14.87 7.31
N THR A 376 -20.40 14.79 6.24
CA THR A 376 -19.39 13.73 6.06
C THR A 376 -18.31 13.77 7.15
N ILE A 377 -17.83 14.96 7.52
CA ILE A 377 -16.80 15.10 8.58
C ILE A 377 -17.33 14.58 9.92
N VAL A 378 -18.55 14.98 10.30
CA VAL A 378 -19.17 14.52 11.56
C VAL A 378 -19.48 13.02 11.51
N ALA A 379 -19.96 12.51 10.37
CA ALA A 379 -20.19 11.07 10.19
C ALA A 379 -18.90 10.26 10.36
N GLN A 380 -17.77 10.71 9.78
CA GLN A 380 -16.47 10.07 9.97
C GLN A 380 -16.03 10.05 11.44
N CYS A 381 -16.16 11.18 12.15
CA CYS A 381 -15.88 11.25 13.59
C CYS A 381 -16.78 10.32 14.41
N ARG A 382 -18.07 10.24 14.04
CA ARG A 382 -19.06 9.37 14.69
C ARG A 382 -18.72 7.90 14.51
N THR A 383 -18.46 7.48 13.27
CA THR A 383 -18.06 6.11 12.94
C THR A 383 -16.80 5.73 13.70
N GLN A 384 -15.79 6.61 13.78
CA GLN A 384 -14.58 6.35 14.57
C GLN A 384 -14.87 6.25 16.07
N LYS A 385 -15.65 7.17 16.65
CA LYS A 385 -16.00 7.15 18.08
C LYS A 385 -16.71 5.86 18.47
N VAL A 386 -17.71 5.42 17.68
CA VAL A 386 -18.53 4.24 17.97
C VAL A 386 -17.68 2.98 17.80
N THR A 387 -17.00 2.83 16.67
CA THR A 387 -16.23 1.61 16.35
C THR A 387 -15.07 1.39 17.30
N CYS A 388 -14.38 2.46 17.69
CA CYS A 388 -13.21 2.38 18.57
C CYS A 388 -13.57 2.59 20.05
N GLN A 389 -14.87 2.73 20.38
CA GLN A 389 -15.38 2.98 21.74
C GLN A 389 -14.64 4.13 22.45
N MET A 390 -14.43 5.23 21.74
CA MET A 390 -13.60 6.33 22.22
C MET A 390 -14.26 7.11 23.35
N LYS A 391 -13.47 7.40 24.39
CA LYS A 391 -13.90 8.04 25.64
C LYS A 391 -13.27 9.42 25.81
N SER A 392 -14.00 10.36 26.39
CA SER A 392 -13.55 11.76 26.60
C SER A 392 -12.38 11.85 27.58
N GLN A 393 -12.30 10.94 28.55
CA GLN A 393 -11.22 10.91 29.53
C GLN A 393 -9.89 10.40 28.95
N ARG A 394 -9.90 9.76 27.76
CA ARG A 394 -8.74 9.05 27.20
C ARG A 394 -8.06 9.88 26.11
N GLY A 395 -6.76 10.12 26.25
CA GLY A 395 -6.01 10.91 25.29
C GLY A 395 -5.82 10.17 23.96
N LEU A 396 -5.91 10.91 22.85
CA LEU A 396 -5.62 10.41 21.51
C LEU A 396 -4.21 10.81 21.10
N VAL A 397 -3.38 9.85 20.68
CA VAL A 397 -2.05 10.13 20.12
C VAL A 397 -2.14 10.08 18.59
N THR A 398 -1.91 11.22 17.94
CA THR A 398 -2.07 11.34 16.48
C THR A 398 -0.88 10.73 15.73
N CYS A 399 -1.14 10.22 14.53
CA CYS A 399 -0.08 9.83 13.59
C CYS A 399 0.50 11.04 12.82
N VAL A 400 1.67 10.85 12.22
CA VAL A 400 2.46 11.91 11.56
C VAL A 400 1.85 12.40 10.21
N LYS A 401 0.85 11.69 9.65
CA LYS A 401 0.21 12.00 8.35
C LYS A 401 -1.03 12.90 8.50
N SER A 402 -0.86 14.14 8.95
CA SER A 402 -1.98 15.01 9.33
C SER A 402 -2.72 15.77 8.22
N PHE A 403 -2.36 15.56 6.95
CA PHE A 403 -2.95 16.29 5.81
C PHE A 403 -3.93 15.45 4.98
N SER A 404 -4.12 14.17 5.33
CA SER A 404 -4.98 13.24 4.57
C SER A 404 -5.47 12.08 5.42
N GLY A 405 -6.61 11.50 5.08
CA GLY A 405 -7.12 10.25 5.67
C GLY A 405 -7.31 10.32 7.18
N LEU A 406 -7.04 9.20 7.87
CA LEU A 406 -7.19 9.08 9.33
C LEU A 406 -6.35 10.08 10.12
N GLY A 407 -5.13 10.39 9.67
CA GLY A 407 -4.26 11.32 10.40
C GLY A 407 -4.81 12.74 10.42
N PHE A 408 -5.42 13.21 9.33
CA PHE A 408 -6.14 14.48 9.31
C PHE A 408 -7.36 14.46 10.25
N LEU A 409 -8.19 13.41 10.15
CA LEU A 409 -9.40 13.27 10.96
C LEU A 409 -9.06 13.31 12.46
N GLN A 410 -8.05 12.55 12.87
CA GLN A 410 -7.62 12.43 14.26
C GLN A 410 -6.93 13.70 14.79
N GLY A 411 -6.02 14.27 14.01
CA GLY A 411 -5.29 15.47 14.43
C GLY A 411 -6.17 16.71 14.55
N THR A 412 -7.26 16.77 13.78
CA THR A 412 -8.00 18.02 13.59
C THR A 412 -9.45 17.97 14.08
N MET A 413 -10.09 16.79 14.08
CA MET A 413 -11.54 16.65 14.28
C MET A 413 -11.93 15.68 15.40
N SER A 414 -11.38 14.45 15.44
CA SER A 414 -11.86 13.39 16.34
C SER A 414 -11.77 13.76 17.82
N GLY A 415 -10.66 14.39 18.24
CA GLY A 415 -10.50 14.86 19.61
C GLY A 415 -11.56 15.88 20.05
N ILE A 416 -11.94 16.78 19.14
CA ILE A 416 -13.01 17.77 19.38
C ILE A 416 -14.36 17.08 19.51
N TYR A 417 -14.66 16.14 18.59
CA TYR A 417 -15.91 15.38 18.61
C TYR A 417 -16.06 14.55 19.89
N VAL A 418 -15.02 13.78 20.25
CA VAL A 418 -15.01 12.91 21.43
C VAL A 418 -14.88 13.70 22.74
N GLY A 419 -14.27 14.89 22.69
CA GLY A 419 -13.98 15.71 23.86
C GLY A 419 -12.78 15.24 24.66
N CYS A 420 -11.78 14.67 23.98
CA CYS A 420 -10.58 14.14 24.60
C CYS A 420 -9.31 14.94 24.23
N PRO A 421 -8.28 14.94 25.12
CA PRO A 421 -7.04 15.62 24.82
C PRO A 421 -6.31 14.93 23.67
N THR A 422 -5.92 15.71 22.66
CA THR A 422 -5.21 15.22 21.48
C THR A 422 -3.74 15.59 21.53
N VAL A 423 -2.87 14.59 21.44
CA VAL A 423 -1.41 14.76 21.47
C VAL A 423 -0.90 14.98 20.06
N LEU A 424 -0.24 16.11 19.83
CA LEU A 424 0.37 16.48 18.56
C LEU A 424 1.88 16.30 18.62
N ILE A 425 2.43 15.63 17.60
CA ILE A 425 3.86 15.36 17.47
C ILE A 425 4.29 15.70 16.05
N SER A 426 5.19 16.68 15.90
CA SER A 426 5.63 17.07 14.57
C SER A 426 6.41 15.93 13.89
N PRO A 427 6.26 15.74 12.56
CA PRO A 427 7.07 14.80 11.80
C PRO A 427 8.57 14.98 12.02
N ALA A 428 9.03 16.24 12.05
CA ALA A 428 10.43 16.56 12.24
C ALA A 428 10.95 16.08 13.60
N ASP A 429 10.19 16.30 14.68
CA ASP A 429 10.55 15.83 16.01
C ASP A 429 10.53 14.31 16.10
N TYR A 430 9.53 13.66 15.48
CA TYR A 430 9.44 12.20 15.43
C TYR A 430 10.62 11.57 14.69
N TYR A 431 10.90 12.01 13.46
CA TYR A 431 11.98 11.42 12.67
C TYR A 431 13.37 11.74 13.24
N ALA A 432 13.53 12.86 13.95
CA ALA A 432 14.75 13.17 14.69
C ALA A 432 14.91 12.34 15.97
N THR A 433 13.80 12.03 16.67
CA THR A 433 13.82 11.28 17.94
C THR A 433 12.55 10.45 18.07
N PRO A 434 12.52 9.22 17.51
CA PRO A 434 11.28 8.42 17.45
C PRO A 434 10.72 8.01 18.82
N THR A 435 11.56 8.02 19.86
CA THR A 435 11.16 7.75 21.25
C THR A 435 10.09 8.72 21.77
N ILE A 436 10.01 9.95 21.22
CA ILE A 436 9.02 10.96 21.63
C ILE A 436 7.56 10.47 21.51
N TRP A 437 7.27 9.63 20.52
CA TRP A 437 5.93 9.07 20.31
C TRP A 437 5.61 8.02 21.37
N PHE A 438 6.55 7.13 21.69
CA PHE A 438 6.39 6.14 22.75
C PHE A 438 6.34 6.77 24.14
N ASP A 439 7.15 7.79 24.38
CA ASP A 439 7.12 8.60 25.60
C ASP A 439 5.77 9.29 25.78
N SER A 440 5.16 9.76 24.68
CA SER A 440 3.84 10.38 24.73
C SER A 440 2.78 9.39 25.21
N ILE A 441 2.79 8.15 24.71
CA ILE A 441 1.87 7.09 25.15
C ILE A 441 2.03 6.84 26.66
N ASN A 442 3.26 6.81 27.14
CA ASN A 442 3.60 6.61 28.55
C ASN A 442 3.20 7.76 29.47
N ARG A 443 3.41 9.02 29.06
CA ARG A 443 3.11 10.20 29.89
C ARG A 443 1.65 10.25 30.30
N PHE A 444 0.78 9.77 29.42
CA PHE A 444 -0.64 9.66 29.70
C PHE A 444 -1.01 8.34 30.42
N LYS A 445 -0.09 7.41 30.70
CA LYS A 445 -0.36 6.32 31.68
C LYS A 445 -0.38 6.82 33.13
N GLY A 446 0.35 7.90 33.43
CA GLY A 446 0.69 8.29 34.81
C GLY A 446 -0.21 9.34 35.49
N ASN A 447 -1.12 10.01 34.78
CA ASN A 447 -1.80 11.19 35.33
C ASN A 447 -3.16 10.88 35.97
N ASN A 448 -3.13 10.19 37.12
CA ASN A 448 -4.24 10.21 38.07
C ASN A 448 -3.98 11.09 39.29
N SER A 449 -3.01 12.01 39.19
CA SER A 449 -2.64 12.94 40.24
C SER A 449 -2.27 14.29 39.62
N PHE A 450 -2.98 15.35 40.03
CA PHE A 450 -2.69 16.77 39.75
C PHE A 450 -3.06 17.35 38.38
N PHE A 451 -4.36 17.43 38.08
CA PHE A 451 -4.89 18.51 37.24
C PHE A 451 -6.22 19.02 37.81
N PHE A 452 -6.18 19.54 39.05
CA PHE A 452 -7.19 20.47 39.57
C PHE A 452 -6.48 21.79 39.88
N SER A 453 -7.12 22.91 39.54
CA SER A 453 -6.64 24.26 39.92
C SER A 453 -6.62 24.44 41.45
N PRO A 454 -5.87 25.41 42.00
CA PRO A 454 -5.57 25.51 43.44
C PRO A 454 -6.70 26.15 44.27
N LEU A 455 -7.94 25.67 44.13
CA LEU A 455 -9.12 26.20 44.81
C LEU A 455 -10.01 25.08 45.39
N ASN A 456 -9.44 24.25 46.26
CA ASN A 456 -10.15 23.68 47.43
C ASN A 456 -9.19 22.79 48.23
N ARG A 457 -8.59 23.36 49.28
CA ARG A 457 -7.57 22.70 50.11
C ARG A 457 -8.11 22.03 51.39
N ASN A 458 -9.43 21.80 51.50
CA ASN A 458 -10.06 21.42 52.78
C ASN A 458 -10.84 20.09 52.79
N CYS A 459 -10.53 19.13 51.91
CA CYS A 459 -11.08 17.77 52.04
C CYS A 459 -10.00 16.70 51.82
N GLN A 460 -8.96 16.72 52.65
CA GLN A 460 -8.07 15.58 52.84
C GLN A 460 -7.66 15.50 54.30
N THR A 461 -8.52 14.89 55.11
CA THR A 461 -8.11 14.24 56.35
C THR A 461 -9.02 13.06 56.62
N SER A 462 -8.39 11.92 56.92
CA SER A 462 -8.98 10.67 57.38
C SER A 462 -9.63 9.81 56.30
N VAL A 463 -8.91 8.79 55.81
CA VAL A 463 -9.09 7.39 56.22
C VAL A 463 -7.89 6.61 55.67
N ALA A 464 -6.90 6.36 56.53
CA ALA A 464 -5.94 5.28 56.35
C ALA A 464 -6.13 4.36 57.56
N LEU A 465 -6.67 3.17 57.31
CA LEU A 465 -6.37 1.89 57.95
C LEU A 465 -7.55 0.93 57.84
N THR A 466 -7.22 -0.34 57.61
CA THR A 466 -8.06 -1.54 57.64
C THR A 466 -9.11 -1.70 56.54
N LEU A 467 -8.87 -2.61 55.58
CA LEU A 467 -9.67 -3.85 55.37
C LEU A 467 -9.32 -4.59 54.06
N ASN A 468 -9.01 -5.88 54.24
CA ASN A 468 -9.25 -7.07 53.41
C ASN A 468 -8.81 -7.19 51.94
N THR A 469 -8.33 -8.40 51.65
CA THR A 469 -7.70 -8.97 50.44
C THR A 469 -8.56 -9.01 49.16
N THR A 470 -9.71 -8.36 49.12
CA THR A 470 -10.57 -8.24 47.92
C THR A 470 -10.29 -7.00 47.07
N THR A 471 -9.42 -6.09 47.52
CA THR A 471 -9.18 -4.79 46.86
C THR A 471 -7.99 -4.79 45.88
N ILE A 472 -7.29 -5.92 45.71
CA ILE A 472 -6.17 -6.03 44.73
C ILE A 472 -6.68 -6.10 43.27
N ILE A 473 -7.97 -6.36 43.04
CA ILE A 473 -8.57 -6.40 41.70
C ILE A 473 -8.87 -4.98 41.15
N PHE A 474 -8.88 -3.94 41.99
CA PHE A 474 -9.22 -2.57 41.56
C PHE A 474 -8.03 -1.68 41.16
N ILE A 475 -6.79 -2.16 41.27
CA ILE A 475 -5.57 -1.41 40.85
C ILE A 475 -5.19 -1.69 39.37
N TRP A 476 -6.08 -2.34 38.61
CA TRP A 476 -5.93 -2.53 37.15
C TRP A 476 -6.58 -1.43 36.30
N VAL A 477 -7.15 -0.41 36.94
CA VAL A 477 -7.90 0.64 36.27
C VAL A 477 -7.12 1.94 36.42
N LEU A 478 -6.55 2.42 35.31
CA LEU A 478 -6.23 3.83 34.96
C LEU A 478 -4.92 3.92 34.15
N SER A 479 -4.93 3.38 32.93
CA SER A 479 -4.06 3.92 31.87
C SER A 479 -4.92 4.75 30.91
N ILE A 480 -4.50 5.98 30.60
CA ILE A 480 -5.32 6.99 29.91
C ILE A 480 -5.17 6.92 28.39
N VAL A 481 -4.14 6.24 27.86
CA VAL A 481 -3.99 5.98 26.41
C VAL A 481 -4.26 4.52 26.14
N LYS A 482 -5.37 4.27 25.44
CA LYS A 482 -5.71 2.96 24.87
C LYS A 482 -5.54 2.95 23.35
N ASP A 483 -5.84 4.06 22.70
CA ASP A 483 -5.84 4.19 21.23
C ASP A 483 -4.62 5.01 20.78
N ALA A 484 -3.69 4.35 20.10
CA ALA A 484 -2.52 4.94 19.48
C ALA A 484 -2.55 4.66 17.98
N PHE A 485 -2.16 5.64 17.18
CA PHE A 485 -2.24 5.54 15.73
C PHE A 485 -0.86 5.73 15.12
N ALA A 486 -0.51 4.83 14.21
CA ALA A 486 0.75 4.88 13.49
C ALA A 486 0.57 4.39 12.05
N THR A 487 1.60 4.58 11.25
CA THR A 487 1.73 3.96 9.94
C THR A 487 2.89 2.98 9.97
N TYR A 488 2.87 1.96 9.12
CA TYR A 488 3.99 1.01 9.04
C TYR A 488 5.36 1.69 8.84
N PRO A 489 5.52 2.68 7.93
CA PRO A 489 6.80 3.36 7.73
C PRO A 489 7.29 4.09 8.98
N MET A 490 6.40 4.65 9.80
CA MET A 490 6.78 5.26 11.08
C MET A 490 7.41 4.22 12.00
N ILE A 491 6.71 3.10 12.24
CA ILE A 491 7.19 2.08 13.17
C ILE A 491 8.49 1.44 12.65
N GLN A 492 8.59 1.17 11.34
CA GLN A 492 9.83 0.68 10.73
C GLN A 492 11.00 1.66 10.91
N HIS A 493 10.77 2.97 10.74
CA HIS A 493 11.79 3.99 10.99
C HIS A 493 12.25 3.98 12.46
N ALA A 494 11.31 3.86 13.41
CA ALA A 494 11.66 3.75 14.82
C ALA A 494 12.51 2.50 15.10
N MET A 495 12.10 1.33 14.60
CA MET A 495 12.82 0.08 14.77
C MET A 495 14.24 0.11 14.18
N ALA A 496 14.45 0.84 13.09
CA ALA A 496 15.74 0.96 12.42
C ALA A 496 16.71 1.96 13.09
N ASN A 497 16.18 3.00 13.75
CA ASN A 497 16.99 4.16 14.17
C ASN A 497 17.08 4.37 15.69
N VAL A 498 16.32 3.63 16.50
CA VAL A 498 16.37 3.75 17.97
C VAL A 498 17.24 2.64 18.54
N ALA A 499 18.15 2.98 19.44
CA ALA A 499 19.01 2.00 20.10
C ALA A 499 18.20 1.14 21.08
N ASN A 500 18.54 -0.15 21.17
CA ASN A 500 17.90 -1.10 22.11
C ASN A 500 17.94 -0.66 23.59
N SER A 501 18.88 0.21 23.98
CA SER A 501 18.95 0.81 25.31
C SER A 501 17.79 1.77 25.59
N ASP A 502 17.40 2.55 24.60
CA ASP A 502 16.42 3.64 24.76
C ASP A 502 15.00 3.09 24.88
N TYR A 503 14.77 1.92 24.26
CA TYR A 503 13.55 1.15 24.41
C TYR A 503 13.28 0.70 25.85
N ARG A 504 14.29 0.56 26.73
CA ARG A 504 14.08 0.06 28.11
C ARG A 504 13.32 1.04 29.01
N HIS A 505 13.16 2.28 28.60
CA HIS A 505 12.56 3.34 29.41
C HIS A 505 11.03 3.45 29.27
N PHE A 506 10.40 2.63 28.41
CA PHE A 506 8.95 2.66 28.22
C PHE A 506 8.25 1.30 28.18
N THR A 507 6.93 1.32 28.42
CA THR A 507 6.06 0.14 28.38
C THR A 507 4.91 0.39 27.41
N LEU A 508 4.52 -0.60 26.64
CA LEU A 508 3.37 -0.56 25.74
C LEU A 508 2.18 -1.36 26.25
N GLN A 509 2.25 -1.90 27.47
CA GLN A 509 1.19 -2.71 28.12
C GLN A 509 -0.19 -2.01 28.21
N SER A 510 -0.26 -0.68 28.06
CA SER A 510 -1.55 0.01 28.14
C SER A 510 -2.19 0.25 26.77
N VAL A 511 -1.43 0.05 25.70
CA VAL A 511 -1.90 0.25 24.34
C VAL A 511 -2.79 -0.94 24.04
N GLN A 512 -4.09 -0.70 23.96
CA GLN A 512 -5.07 -1.71 23.60
C GLN A 512 -5.31 -1.72 22.09
N ASN A 513 -5.14 -0.56 21.46
CA ASN A 513 -5.41 -0.35 20.06
C ASN A 513 -4.29 0.46 19.42
N LEU A 514 -3.26 -0.22 18.93
CA LEU A 514 -2.29 0.33 17.99
C LEU A 514 -2.83 0.17 16.57
N MET A 515 -3.48 1.20 16.05
CA MET A 515 -4.04 1.16 14.71
C MET A 515 -2.97 1.51 13.67
N LEU A 516 -2.75 0.57 12.75
CA LEU A 516 -1.87 0.69 11.60
C LEU A 516 -2.72 0.85 10.35
N ALA A 517 -2.80 2.07 9.84
CA ALA A 517 -3.54 2.35 8.62
C ALA A 517 -2.80 1.79 7.39
N THR A 518 -3.51 1.03 6.56
CA THR A 518 -3.02 0.49 5.29
C THR A 518 -3.96 0.86 4.17
N ASP A 519 -3.39 1.43 3.10
CA ASP A 519 -4.10 1.70 1.85
C ASP A 519 -3.97 0.50 0.88
N THR A 520 -3.28 -0.57 1.29
CA THR A 520 -2.98 -1.75 0.47
C THR A 520 -3.18 -3.05 1.26
N ARG A 521 -3.24 -4.18 0.55
CA ARG A 521 -3.26 -5.54 1.12
C ARG A 521 -2.25 -5.70 2.29
N PRO A 522 -2.70 -6.17 3.46
CA PRO A 522 -1.81 -6.49 4.59
C PRO A 522 -0.76 -7.54 4.19
N LYS A 523 0.51 -7.32 4.56
CA LYS A 523 1.61 -8.21 4.16
C LYS A 523 1.67 -9.44 5.09
N PRO A 524 1.60 -10.67 4.56
CA PRO A 524 1.64 -11.89 5.36
C PRO A 524 2.99 -12.20 6.01
N GLU A 525 2.99 -12.95 7.13
CA GLU A 525 4.18 -13.58 7.73
C GLU A 525 4.68 -14.76 6.89
N TYR A 526 5.96 -14.76 6.49
CA TYR A 526 6.58 -15.96 5.95
C TYR A 526 7.52 -16.55 7.00
N CYS A 527 6.95 -17.26 7.96
CA CYS A 527 7.71 -18.20 8.80
C CYS A 527 7.71 -19.56 8.10
N LYS A 528 8.73 -19.83 7.27
CA LYS A 528 9.12 -21.24 7.05
C LYS A 528 9.65 -21.75 8.38
N TYR A 529 9.13 -22.89 8.83
CA TYR A 529 9.53 -23.58 10.06
C TYR A 529 11.03 -23.43 10.32
N THR A 530 11.40 -23.02 11.54
CA THR A 530 12.81 -22.97 11.89
C THR A 530 13.37 -24.39 11.84
N TYR A 531 14.67 -24.52 11.55
CA TYR A 531 15.38 -25.80 11.70
C TYR A 531 15.13 -26.44 13.08
N LEU A 532 14.82 -25.63 14.10
CA LEU A 532 14.52 -26.07 15.46
C LEU A 532 13.14 -26.74 15.58
N ASP A 533 12.12 -26.23 14.90
CA ASP A 533 10.77 -26.83 14.88
C ASP A 533 10.77 -28.17 14.14
N VAL A 534 11.51 -28.24 13.03
CA VAL A 534 11.74 -29.48 12.28
C VAL A 534 12.57 -30.45 13.11
N PHE A 535 13.59 -29.99 13.83
CA PHE A 535 14.42 -30.83 14.70
C PHE A 535 13.63 -31.39 15.89
N LEU A 536 12.75 -30.61 16.50
CA LEU A 536 11.85 -31.05 17.58
C LEU A 536 10.77 -32.01 17.07
N PHE A 537 10.25 -31.80 15.86
CA PHE A 537 9.35 -32.72 15.18
C PHE A 537 10.06 -34.04 14.84
N VAL A 538 11.28 -33.98 14.29
CA VAL A 538 12.13 -35.15 14.02
C VAL A 538 12.47 -35.88 15.32
N LEU A 539 12.75 -35.20 16.43
CA LEU A 539 12.95 -35.82 17.74
C LEU A 539 11.69 -36.51 18.29
N ARG A 540 10.50 -35.94 18.05
CA ARG A 540 9.21 -36.57 18.38
C ARG A 540 8.93 -37.80 17.50
N CYS A 541 9.26 -37.74 16.21
CA CYS A 541 9.11 -38.86 15.28
C CYS A 541 10.18 -39.95 15.49
N LEU A 542 11.41 -39.61 15.90
CA LEU A 542 12.45 -40.59 16.22
C LEU A 542 12.12 -41.43 17.47
N ARG A 543 11.20 -40.96 18.33
CA ARG A 543 10.62 -41.77 19.42
C ARG A 543 9.66 -42.86 18.93
N THR A 544 9.20 -42.80 17.68
CA THR A 544 8.32 -43.79 17.06
C THR A 544 9.04 -44.41 15.86
N GLN A 545 9.66 -45.58 16.08
CA GLN A 545 10.50 -46.28 15.11
C GLN A 545 9.85 -46.41 13.71
N MET A 546 10.26 -45.60 12.73
CA MET A 546 10.01 -45.86 11.31
C MET A 546 11.18 -45.37 10.43
N ILE A 547 11.96 -46.35 9.95
CA ILE A 547 13.07 -46.22 9.00
C ILE A 547 12.63 -45.70 7.61
N VAL A 548 11.33 -45.66 7.32
CA VAL A 548 10.78 -45.25 6.01
C VAL A 548 10.85 -43.72 5.78
N MET A 549 11.05 -42.92 6.83
CA MET A 549 10.98 -41.44 6.75
C MET A 549 12.28 -40.77 6.26
N VAL A 550 13.42 -41.47 6.30
CA VAL A 550 14.74 -40.94 5.88
C VAL A 550 14.82 -40.66 4.37
N LEU A 551 14.06 -41.40 3.55
CA LEU A 551 13.96 -41.15 2.11
C LEU A 551 13.09 -39.92 1.79
N LYS A 552 12.04 -39.62 2.57
CA LYS A 552 11.27 -38.38 2.45
C LYS A 552 12.05 -37.14 2.92
N LEU A 553 12.95 -37.30 3.89
CA LEU A 553 13.86 -36.23 4.36
C LEU A 553 14.83 -35.74 3.28
N ARG A 554 15.24 -36.58 2.32
CA ARG A 554 16.06 -36.14 1.17
C ARG A 554 15.28 -35.26 0.18
N ALA A 555 14.00 -35.55 -0.03
CA ALA A 555 13.11 -34.67 -0.80
C ALA A 555 12.87 -33.34 -0.05
N PHE A 556 12.72 -33.39 1.27
CA PHE A 556 12.53 -32.21 2.12
C PHE A 556 13.79 -31.31 2.17
N ASN A 557 14.99 -31.88 2.20
CA ASN A 557 16.23 -31.09 2.25
C ASN A 557 16.50 -30.30 0.95
N ASN A 558 15.98 -30.78 -0.19
CA ASN A 558 16.01 -30.02 -1.45
C ASN A 558 14.96 -28.88 -1.46
N ILE A 559 13.84 -29.03 -0.75
CA ILE A 559 12.81 -27.99 -0.59
C ILE A 559 13.23 -26.90 0.42
N CYS A 560 14.01 -27.26 1.45
CA CYS A 560 14.46 -26.33 2.50
C CYS A 560 15.55 -25.33 2.07
N HIS A 561 16.16 -25.49 0.89
CA HIS A 561 17.25 -24.62 0.40
C HIS A 561 16.82 -23.21 -0.03
N HIS A 562 15.51 -22.87 0.02
CA HIS A 562 14.97 -21.53 -0.26
C HIS A 562 14.33 -20.88 0.98
N SER A 563 14.99 -20.97 2.13
CA SER A 563 14.50 -20.41 3.40
C SER A 563 15.20 -19.09 3.71
N TYR A 564 14.75 -18.01 3.08
CA TYR A 564 15.09 -16.66 3.49
C TYR A 564 13.97 -16.12 4.38
N PHE A 565 14.32 -15.80 5.62
CA PHE A 565 13.38 -15.22 6.59
C PHE A 565 12.89 -13.86 6.08
N CYS A 566 11.59 -13.77 5.80
CA CYS A 566 10.88 -12.51 5.66
C CYS A 566 9.69 -12.55 6.62
N SER A 567 9.92 -12.09 7.86
CA SER A 567 8.85 -11.90 8.85
C SER A 567 7.91 -10.78 8.37
N SER A 568 6.61 -10.90 8.63
CA SER A 568 5.67 -9.80 8.30
C SER A 568 6.06 -8.54 9.05
N PRO A 569 5.63 -7.35 8.56
CA PRO A 569 5.77 -6.13 9.33
C PRO A 569 5.21 -6.26 10.75
N ASP A 570 4.04 -6.89 10.94
CA ASP A 570 3.43 -7.07 12.26
C ASP A 570 4.29 -7.94 13.18
N HIS A 571 4.85 -9.04 12.67
CA HIS A 571 5.74 -9.91 13.42
C HIS A 571 7.03 -9.19 13.81
N GLN A 572 7.61 -8.41 12.88
CA GLN A 572 8.81 -7.63 13.14
C GLN A 572 8.54 -6.64 14.29
N ILE A 573 7.38 -5.97 14.28
CA ILE A 573 6.96 -5.06 15.34
C ILE A 573 6.80 -5.82 16.66
N LEU A 574 6.06 -6.92 16.69
CA LEU A 574 5.83 -7.70 17.91
C LEU A 574 7.13 -8.26 18.48
N SER A 575 7.97 -8.84 17.63
CA SER A 575 9.27 -9.38 18.05
C SER A 575 10.15 -8.27 18.63
N HIS A 576 10.17 -7.09 18.01
CA HIS A 576 10.99 -5.96 18.45
C HIS A 576 10.48 -5.36 19.77
N PHE A 577 9.16 -5.19 19.91
CA PHE A 577 8.53 -4.57 21.09
C PHE A 577 8.06 -5.57 22.16
N SER A 578 8.40 -6.85 22.02
CA SER A 578 8.08 -7.89 23.01
C SER A 578 8.62 -7.55 24.40
N ALA A 579 9.86 -7.04 24.48
CA ALA A 579 10.48 -6.56 25.72
C ALA A 579 9.73 -5.37 26.35
N ASN A 580 9.01 -4.59 25.54
CA ASN A 580 8.18 -3.47 25.97
C ASN A 580 6.76 -3.87 26.36
N ARG A 581 6.42 -5.17 26.36
CA ARG A 581 5.08 -5.71 26.67
C ARG A 581 3.99 -5.18 25.74
N LEU A 582 4.29 -5.06 24.45
CA LEU A 582 3.25 -4.87 23.44
C LEU A 582 2.52 -6.22 23.25
N GLU A 583 1.22 -6.24 23.52
CA GLU A 583 0.37 -7.40 23.33
C GLU A 583 0.08 -7.62 21.83
N LYS A 584 -0.09 -8.87 21.41
CA LYS A 584 -0.31 -9.21 20.00
C LYS A 584 -1.67 -8.72 19.49
N GLU A 585 -2.63 -8.71 20.40
CA GLU A 585 -4.00 -8.23 20.27
C GLU A 585 -4.06 -6.70 20.12
N ALA A 586 -3.00 -5.99 20.51
CA ALA A 586 -2.96 -4.54 20.43
C ALA A 586 -2.75 -4.04 19.00
N ILE A 587 -2.12 -4.81 18.11
CA ILE A 587 -1.86 -4.38 16.73
C ILE A 587 -3.11 -4.59 15.88
N ASN A 588 -3.69 -3.49 15.40
CA ASN A 588 -4.91 -3.48 14.61
C ASN A 588 -4.67 -2.86 13.24
N THR A 589 -4.87 -3.66 12.19
CA THR A 589 -4.84 -3.16 10.81
C THR A 589 -6.15 -2.45 10.51
N VAL A 590 -6.08 -1.29 9.85
CA VAL A 590 -7.26 -0.53 9.42
C VAL A 590 -7.21 -0.39 7.91
N TYR A 591 -8.24 -0.89 7.23
CA TYR A 591 -8.43 -0.60 5.82
C TYR A 591 -8.98 0.81 5.66
N SER A 592 -8.11 1.68 5.15
CA SER A 592 -8.38 3.09 4.88
C SER A 592 -8.43 3.30 3.37
N HIS A 593 -9.40 4.08 2.90
CA HIS A 593 -9.48 4.49 1.50
C HIS A 593 -9.69 6.00 1.39
N ILE A 594 -9.33 6.60 0.26
CA ILE A 594 -9.44 8.05 0.04
C ILE A 594 -10.89 8.57 0.16
N MET A 595 -11.89 7.70 -0.05
CA MET A 595 -13.31 8.03 0.07
C MET A 595 -13.89 7.79 1.46
N ASN A 596 -13.26 6.93 2.26
CA ASN A 596 -13.70 6.60 3.60
C ASN A 596 -12.47 6.19 4.42
N PRO A 597 -12.07 6.99 5.41
CA PRO A 597 -10.84 6.76 6.15
C PRO A 597 -10.88 5.50 7.03
N MET A 598 -12.04 4.87 7.25
CA MET A 598 -12.15 3.66 8.06
C MET A 598 -13.27 2.73 7.54
N ILE A 599 -12.93 1.85 6.59
CA ILE A 599 -13.88 0.87 6.04
C ILE A 599 -13.96 -0.38 6.92
N SER A 600 -12.82 -0.86 7.45
CA SER A 600 -12.77 -2.00 8.39
C SER A 600 -11.62 -1.84 9.38
N THR A 601 -11.78 -2.43 10.57
CA THR A 601 -10.78 -2.38 11.66
C THR A 601 -10.97 -3.56 12.63
N ARG A 602 -9.91 -3.93 13.34
CA ARG A 602 -9.94 -4.92 14.45
C ARG A 602 -10.11 -4.29 15.85
N SER A 603 -10.16 -2.96 15.94
CA SER A 603 -9.95 -2.16 17.15
C SER A 603 -10.90 -2.33 18.34
N TYR A 604 -11.97 -3.11 18.27
CA TYR A 604 -12.85 -3.33 19.43
C TYR A 604 -12.82 -4.76 19.96
N MET A 605 -12.21 -5.69 19.23
CA MET A 605 -12.29 -7.10 19.59
C MET A 605 -11.10 -7.58 20.41
N LEU A 606 -9.99 -6.83 20.45
CA LEU A 606 -8.74 -7.25 21.09
C LEU A 606 -8.35 -8.67 20.65
N MET A 607 -8.32 -8.88 19.33
CA MET A 607 -8.12 -10.19 18.72
C MET A 607 -6.87 -10.21 17.85
N GLU A 608 -6.18 -11.36 17.88
CA GLU A 608 -5.11 -11.64 16.93
C GLU A 608 -5.62 -11.57 15.48
N PRO A 609 -4.77 -11.12 14.53
CA PRO A 609 -5.09 -11.17 13.11
C PRO A 609 -5.47 -12.59 12.69
N VAL A 610 -6.56 -12.72 11.95
CA VAL A 610 -7.00 -13.94 11.30
C VAL A 610 -6.20 -14.12 10.02
N SER A 611 -5.55 -15.27 9.91
CA SER A 611 -4.78 -15.66 8.74
C SER A 611 -5.51 -16.73 7.94
N LEU A 612 -5.55 -16.56 6.62
CA LEU A 612 -6.03 -17.59 5.68
C LEU A 612 -4.90 -17.94 4.72
N TYR A 613 -4.66 -19.23 4.52
CA TYR A 613 -3.81 -19.72 3.45
C TYR A 613 -4.72 -20.07 2.28
N LEU A 614 -4.49 -19.43 1.13
CA LEU A 614 -5.30 -19.63 -0.07
C LEU A 614 -4.50 -20.34 -1.16
N GLU A 615 -5.18 -21.22 -1.89
CA GLU A 615 -4.61 -21.85 -3.08
C GLU A 615 -4.46 -20.80 -4.19
N LEU A 616 -3.22 -20.58 -4.61
CA LEU A 616 -2.89 -19.53 -5.57
C LEU A 616 -3.52 -19.78 -6.95
N ARG A 617 -3.62 -21.04 -7.38
CA ARG A 617 -4.25 -21.44 -8.65
C ARG A 617 -5.74 -21.07 -8.72
N SER A 618 -6.45 -21.24 -7.61
CA SER A 618 -7.86 -20.83 -7.49
C SER A 618 -8.00 -19.30 -7.42
N LEU A 619 -7.09 -18.64 -6.68
CA LEU A 619 -7.14 -17.19 -6.50
C LEU A 619 -7.01 -16.42 -7.82
N ARG A 620 -6.17 -16.89 -8.75
CA ARG A 620 -6.00 -16.31 -10.10
C ARG A 620 -7.26 -16.37 -10.97
N LYS A 621 -8.18 -17.27 -10.63
CA LYS A 621 -9.50 -17.40 -11.27
C LYS A 621 -10.58 -16.60 -10.55
N GLY A 622 -10.21 -15.81 -9.54
CA GLY A 622 -11.14 -15.08 -8.67
C GLY A 622 -11.84 -15.96 -7.64
N ILE A 623 -11.32 -17.15 -7.33
CA ILE A 623 -11.92 -18.09 -6.38
C ILE A 623 -11.08 -18.16 -5.09
N VAL A 624 -11.74 -18.02 -3.96
CA VAL A 624 -11.14 -18.11 -2.62
C VAL A 624 -11.28 -19.55 -2.14
N ARG A 625 -10.18 -20.30 -2.23
CA ARG A 625 -10.10 -21.66 -1.70
C ARG A 625 -9.10 -21.70 -0.54
N PRO A 626 -9.56 -21.81 0.72
CA PRO A 626 -8.65 -22.00 1.83
C PRO A 626 -8.01 -23.39 1.76
N ILE A 627 -6.74 -23.46 2.11
CA ILE A 627 -5.93 -24.68 2.16
C ILE A 627 -5.10 -24.67 3.44
N THR A 628 -4.59 -25.84 3.83
CA THR A 628 -3.54 -25.89 4.85
C THR A 628 -2.16 -25.65 4.21
N PRO A 629 -1.16 -25.13 4.94
CA PRO A 629 0.20 -24.97 4.43
C PRO A 629 0.86 -26.28 3.96
N GLU A 630 0.31 -27.43 4.35
CA GLU A 630 0.79 -28.76 4.00
C GLU A 630 0.25 -29.25 2.65
N GLU A 631 -0.89 -28.70 2.19
CA GLU A 631 -1.53 -29.09 0.93
C GLU A 631 -0.81 -28.52 -0.29
N ASP A 632 -0.43 -27.25 -0.24
CA ASP A 632 0.26 -26.57 -1.34
C ASP A 632 1.37 -25.65 -0.79
N PRO A 633 2.65 -25.92 -1.09
CA PRO A 633 3.76 -25.08 -0.66
C PRO A 633 3.76 -23.69 -1.30
N PHE A 634 3.04 -23.51 -2.41
CA PHE A 634 2.86 -22.23 -3.12
C PHE A 634 1.60 -21.47 -2.69
N GLY A 635 0.91 -21.96 -1.65
CA GLY A 635 -0.22 -21.27 -1.05
C GLY A 635 0.14 -19.86 -0.60
N VAL A 636 -0.76 -18.92 -0.85
CA VAL A 636 -0.56 -17.52 -0.44
C VAL A 636 -1.28 -17.26 0.86
N MET A 637 -0.54 -16.84 1.87
CA MET A 637 -1.13 -16.42 3.13
C MET A 637 -1.67 -14.99 3.03
N LEU A 638 -2.82 -14.76 3.66
CA LEU A 638 -3.50 -13.48 3.77
C LEU A 638 -3.84 -13.19 5.22
N HIS A 639 -3.75 -11.92 5.62
CA HIS A 639 -4.30 -11.45 6.88
C HIS A 639 -5.59 -10.66 6.63
N ASP A 640 -6.51 -10.74 7.58
CA ASP A 640 -7.71 -9.93 7.55
C ASP A 640 -7.39 -8.43 7.65
N SER A 641 -8.29 -7.62 7.09
CA SER A 641 -8.26 -6.16 7.15
C SER A 641 -9.22 -5.61 8.23
N GLY A 642 -9.72 -6.48 9.10
CA GLY A 642 -10.67 -6.19 10.17
C GLY A 642 -12.13 -6.51 9.84
N ILE A 643 -12.99 -6.17 10.80
CA ILE A 643 -14.44 -6.25 10.65
C ILE A 643 -14.96 -4.88 10.24
N VAL A 644 -16.03 -4.89 9.45
CA VAL A 644 -16.70 -3.70 8.97
C VAL A 644 -17.50 -3.07 10.12
N PRO A 645 -17.36 -1.75 10.39
CA PRO A 645 -18.16 -1.06 11.38
C PRO A 645 -19.66 -1.23 11.13
N SER A 646 -20.48 -1.29 12.19
CA SER A 646 -21.94 -1.36 12.04
C SER A 646 -22.55 -0.16 11.30
N THR A 647 -21.87 0.99 11.31
CA THR A 647 -22.26 2.20 10.54
C THR A 647 -21.86 2.17 9.06
N THR A 648 -21.29 1.06 8.59
CA THR A 648 -20.79 0.91 7.23
C THR A 648 -21.32 -0.39 6.66
N MET A 649 -21.96 -0.31 5.51
CA MET A 649 -22.29 -1.48 4.71
C MET A 649 -21.21 -1.68 3.66
N ILE A 650 -20.79 -2.91 3.44
CA ILE A 650 -20.05 -3.27 2.24
C ILE A 650 -20.74 -4.38 1.47
N ALA A 651 -20.48 -4.44 0.17
CA ALA A 651 -20.84 -5.55 -0.69
C ALA A 651 -19.64 -5.90 -1.57
N ILE A 652 -19.42 -7.20 -1.81
CA ILE A 652 -18.43 -7.67 -2.76
C ILE A 652 -19.15 -7.86 -4.09
N VAL A 653 -18.79 -7.09 -5.10
CA VAL A 653 -19.58 -6.94 -6.33
C VAL A 653 -18.70 -7.26 -7.54
N ASN A 654 -19.25 -7.97 -8.52
CA ASN A 654 -18.57 -8.11 -9.80
C ASN A 654 -18.60 -6.73 -10.51
N PRO A 655 -17.44 -6.12 -10.82
CA PRO A 655 -17.35 -4.74 -11.28
C PRO A 655 -18.02 -4.50 -12.65
N GLU A 656 -18.24 -5.55 -13.43
CA GLU A 656 -18.84 -5.47 -14.76
C GLU A 656 -20.34 -5.75 -14.75
N THR A 657 -20.76 -6.85 -14.12
CA THR A 657 -22.18 -7.23 -14.03
C THR A 657 -22.94 -6.46 -12.95
N ARG A 658 -22.24 -5.84 -12.00
CA ARG A 658 -22.84 -5.11 -10.85
C ARG A 658 -23.73 -5.99 -9.96
N MET A 659 -23.58 -7.31 -10.03
CA MET A 659 -24.21 -8.26 -9.14
C MET A 659 -23.31 -8.61 -7.95
N ILE A 660 -23.90 -8.90 -6.81
CA ILE A 660 -23.16 -9.33 -5.61
C ILE A 660 -22.50 -10.69 -5.89
N CYS A 661 -21.22 -10.80 -5.55
CA CYS A 661 -20.48 -12.04 -5.61
C CYS A 661 -20.98 -13.02 -4.53
N PRO A 662 -21.15 -14.31 -4.85
CA PRO A 662 -21.45 -15.33 -3.85
C PRO A 662 -20.22 -15.57 -2.97
N ASN A 663 -20.40 -16.19 -1.79
CA ASN A 663 -19.28 -16.59 -0.93
C ASN A 663 -18.18 -17.32 -1.72
N ASN A 664 -16.93 -17.07 -1.33
CA ASN A 664 -15.71 -17.63 -1.91
C ASN A 664 -15.34 -17.08 -3.31
N VAL A 665 -15.97 -15.99 -3.76
CA VAL A 665 -15.61 -15.34 -5.02
C VAL A 665 -15.07 -13.95 -4.73
N VAL A 666 -13.92 -13.62 -5.32
CA VAL A 666 -13.35 -12.27 -5.24
C VAL A 666 -14.28 -11.30 -5.98
N GLY A 667 -14.34 -10.06 -5.54
CA GLY A 667 -15.02 -9.00 -6.26
C GLY A 667 -14.50 -7.64 -5.85
N GLU A 668 -15.02 -6.59 -6.48
CA GLU A 668 -14.77 -5.22 -6.08
C GLU A 668 -15.50 -4.90 -4.77
N ILE A 669 -14.82 -4.20 -3.87
CA ILE A 669 -15.39 -3.76 -2.59
C ILE A 669 -16.21 -2.49 -2.83
N TRP A 670 -17.52 -2.59 -2.65
CA TRP A 670 -18.43 -1.46 -2.72
C TRP A 670 -18.86 -1.07 -1.31
N VAL A 671 -18.81 0.22 -0.99
CA VAL A 671 -19.02 0.72 0.38
C VAL A 671 -20.20 1.68 0.40
N ALA A 672 -21.16 1.49 1.31
CA ALA A 672 -22.22 2.43 1.59
C ALA A 672 -22.15 2.85 3.07
N SER A 673 -21.95 4.15 3.32
CA SER A 673 -21.88 4.74 4.66
C SER A 673 -22.09 6.25 4.58
N ASP A 674 -22.64 6.86 5.63
CA ASP A 674 -22.70 8.31 5.78
C ASP A 674 -21.30 8.95 5.87
N ALA A 675 -20.29 8.16 6.28
CA ALA A 675 -18.90 8.57 6.35
C ALA A 675 -18.21 8.64 4.97
N ASN A 676 -18.87 8.14 3.92
CA ASN A 676 -18.34 8.19 2.57
C ASN A 676 -18.33 9.62 2.03
N VAL A 677 -17.27 9.92 1.29
CA VAL A 677 -17.22 11.10 0.46
C VAL A 677 -18.14 10.94 -0.75
N LYS A 678 -18.79 12.03 -1.15
CA LYS A 678 -19.84 12.04 -2.18
C LYS A 678 -19.32 12.26 -3.60
N SER A 679 -18.13 12.87 -3.76
CA SER A 679 -17.56 13.17 -5.08
C SER A 679 -16.08 13.57 -4.97
N PHE A 680 -15.32 13.35 -6.04
CA PHE A 680 -14.06 14.08 -6.24
C PHE A 680 -14.33 15.50 -6.72
N TYR A 681 -13.45 16.42 -6.34
CA TYR A 681 -13.52 17.79 -6.79
C TYR A 681 -13.23 17.88 -8.29
N GLY A 682 -14.12 18.54 -9.04
CA GLY A 682 -13.96 18.77 -10.48
C GLY A 682 -14.22 17.53 -11.36
N SER A 683 -14.72 16.43 -10.79
CA SER A 683 -15.09 15.23 -11.54
C SER A 683 -16.59 15.21 -11.84
N ASP A 684 -16.94 14.97 -13.11
CA ASP A 684 -18.33 14.78 -13.55
C ASP A 684 -18.80 13.33 -13.38
N ASP A 685 -17.90 12.39 -13.06
CA ASP A 685 -18.19 10.95 -12.92
C ASP A 685 -18.67 10.57 -11.51
N ILE A 686 -19.69 11.29 -11.04
CA ILE A 686 -20.32 11.01 -9.75
C ILE A 686 -21.08 9.69 -9.82
N MET A 687 -21.75 9.43 -10.94
CA MET A 687 -22.67 8.30 -11.08
C MET A 687 -21.95 6.94 -11.18
N ALA A 688 -20.82 6.85 -11.88
CA ALA A 688 -20.17 5.54 -12.02
C ALA A 688 -19.38 5.13 -10.78
N ARG A 689 -18.85 6.09 -9.99
CA ARG A 689 -17.95 5.80 -8.86
C ARG A 689 -18.57 6.01 -7.48
N PHE A 690 -19.36 7.05 -7.26
CA PHE A 690 -19.91 7.40 -5.94
C PHE A 690 -21.41 7.14 -5.79
N ALA A 691 -22.11 6.93 -6.92
CA ALA A 691 -23.52 6.61 -6.92
C ALA A 691 -23.85 5.25 -7.57
N ALA A 692 -23.01 4.24 -7.32
CA ALA A 692 -23.22 2.91 -7.86
C ALA A 692 -24.39 2.21 -7.17
N THR A 693 -25.15 1.43 -7.93
CA THR A 693 -26.28 0.63 -7.44
C THR A 693 -26.10 -0.81 -7.88
N ILE A 694 -26.45 -1.73 -6.99
CA ILE A 694 -26.36 -3.16 -7.23
C ILE A 694 -27.53 -3.60 -8.09
N GLU A 695 -27.28 -4.41 -9.11
CA GLU A 695 -28.33 -4.95 -9.96
C GLU A 695 -29.21 -5.93 -9.17
N GLY A 696 -30.53 -5.71 -9.19
CA GLY A 696 -31.49 -6.48 -8.40
C GLY A 696 -31.55 -6.13 -6.90
N GLY A 697 -30.70 -5.22 -6.42
CA GLY A 697 -30.70 -4.74 -5.04
C GLY A 697 -31.67 -3.57 -4.78
N ASP A 698 -31.69 -3.05 -3.55
CA ASP A 698 -32.42 -1.83 -3.23
C ASP A 698 -31.80 -0.63 -3.96
N ARG A 699 -32.59 0.02 -4.82
CA ARG A 699 -32.16 1.20 -5.58
C ARG A 699 -31.96 2.44 -4.71
N ARG A 700 -32.41 2.42 -3.45
CA ARG A 700 -32.18 3.51 -2.49
C ARG A 700 -30.78 3.46 -1.89
N THR A 701 -30.17 2.27 -1.82
CA THR A 701 -28.83 2.12 -1.29
C THR A 701 -27.81 2.45 -2.37
N VAL A 702 -26.97 3.42 -2.07
CA VAL A 702 -25.98 3.96 -2.98
C VAL A 702 -24.60 3.63 -2.46
N TYR A 703 -23.76 3.05 -3.33
CA TYR A 703 -22.42 2.60 -2.99
C TYR A 703 -21.35 3.45 -3.66
N ALA A 704 -20.26 3.65 -2.95
CA ALA A 704 -18.99 4.12 -3.48
C ALA A 704 -18.12 2.92 -3.86
N ARG A 705 -17.60 2.92 -5.09
CA ARG A 705 -16.73 1.90 -5.67
C ARG A 705 -15.28 2.18 -5.31
N THR A 706 -14.67 1.35 -4.46
CA THR A 706 -13.28 1.59 -4.03
C THR A 706 -12.29 1.39 -5.18
N GLY A 707 -12.58 0.50 -6.13
CA GLY A 707 -11.60 0.01 -7.10
C GLY A 707 -10.64 -1.03 -6.52
N ASP A 708 -10.85 -1.47 -5.27
CA ASP A 708 -10.07 -2.51 -4.63
C ASP A 708 -10.83 -3.84 -4.65
N LEU A 709 -10.07 -4.93 -4.85
CA LEU A 709 -10.58 -6.29 -4.82
C LEU A 709 -10.50 -6.87 -3.42
N GLY A 710 -11.47 -7.69 -3.06
CA GLY A 710 -11.50 -8.41 -1.80
C GLY A 710 -12.62 -9.43 -1.70
N PHE A 711 -12.74 -10.03 -0.52
CA PHE A 711 -13.80 -10.95 -0.18
C PHE A 711 -14.12 -10.89 1.32
N LEU A 712 -15.33 -11.30 1.69
CA LEU A 712 -15.78 -11.48 3.06
C LEU A 712 -15.63 -12.94 3.47
N TRP A 713 -15.15 -13.18 4.69
CA TRP A 713 -14.97 -14.53 5.22
C TRP A 713 -15.51 -14.67 6.64
N THR A 714 -16.31 -15.70 6.88
CA THR A 714 -16.84 -16.01 8.21
C THR A 714 -15.79 -16.79 9.01
N VAL A 715 -15.46 -16.27 10.18
CA VAL A 715 -14.52 -16.85 11.12
C VAL A 715 -15.33 -17.36 12.31
N GLN A 716 -15.27 -18.67 12.55
CA GLN A 716 -15.86 -19.31 13.73
C GLN A 716 -14.80 -19.38 14.83
N ARG A 717 -15.10 -18.86 16.02
CA ARG A 717 -14.21 -18.98 17.19
C ARG A 717 -14.83 -19.84 18.28
N GLY A 718 -14.04 -20.75 18.83
CA GLY A 718 -14.37 -21.40 20.10
C GLY A 718 -14.30 -20.36 21.22
N GLY A 719 -15.39 -20.19 21.97
CA GLY A 719 -15.44 -19.27 23.11
C GLY A 719 -14.36 -19.56 24.16
N ASP A 720 -13.99 -18.54 24.92
CA ASP A 720 -13.06 -18.67 26.04
C ASP A 720 -13.53 -19.80 26.99
N PRO A 721 -12.71 -20.82 27.31
CA PRO A 721 -13.09 -21.89 28.22
C PRO A 721 -13.48 -21.40 29.63
N MET A 722 -13.13 -20.15 30.01
CA MET A 722 -13.57 -19.51 31.24
C MET A 722 -14.96 -18.84 31.15
N SER A 723 -15.46 -18.57 29.95
CA SER A 723 -16.79 -18.01 29.74
C SER A 723 -17.86 -19.10 29.90
N HIS A 724 -18.58 -19.07 31.00
CA HIS A 724 -19.67 -20.01 31.29
C HIS A 724 -20.81 -19.86 30.26
N GLY A 725 -20.73 -20.59 29.14
CA GLY A 725 -21.87 -20.87 28.26
C GLY A 725 -22.27 -19.78 27.27
N MET A 726 -21.40 -18.82 26.95
CA MET A 726 -21.62 -17.94 25.77
C MET A 726 -20.99 -18.62 24.55
N GLY A 727 -21.80 -18.85 23.52
CA GLY A 727 -21.49 -19.74 22.38
C GLY A 727 -20.34 -19.31 21.46
N ILE A 728 -20.15 -20.08 20.39
CA ILE A 728 -19.25 -19.76 19.28
C ILE A 728 -19.61 -18.36 18.76
N GLU A 729 -18.69 -17.39 18.89
CA GLU A 729 -18.84 -16.10 18.23
C GLU A 729 -18.44 -16.26 16.76
N GLU A 730 -19.43 -16.19 15.87
CA GLU A 730 -19.20 -16.09 14.42
C GLU A 730 -19.04 -14.62 14.04
N GLY A 731 -17.90 -14.26 13.45
CA GLY A 731 -17.63 -12.92 12.93
C GLY A 731 -17.29 -12.95 11.44
N GLN A 732 -17.65 -11.92 10.69
CA GLN A 732 -17.30 -11.81 9.28
C GLN A 732 -16.18 -10.77 9.09
N CYS A 733 -15.03 -11.21 8.60
CA CYS A 733 -13.87 -10.37 8.35
C CYS A 733 -13.72 -10.03 6.87
N LEU A 734 -13.20 -8.84 6.58
CA LEU A 734 -12.86 -8.41 5.23
C LEU A 734 -11.40 -8.78 4.92
N PHE A 735 -11.15 -9.32 3.73
CA PHE A 735 -9.83 -9.55 3.18
C PHE A 735 -9.63 -8.70 1.92
N VAL A 736 -8.71 -7.72 1.99
CA VAL A 736 -8.38 -6.84 0.87
C VAL A 736 -7.19 -7.41 0.09
N LEU A 737 -7.36 -7.57 -1.23
CA LEU A 737 -6.35 -8.08 -2.15
C LEU A 737 -5.56 -6.96 -2.85
N GLY A 738 -6.14 -5.77 -2.96
CA GLY A 738 -5.52 -4.57 -3.53
C GLY A 738 -6.26 -4.02 -4.76
N PRO A 739 -5.73 -2.96 -5.39
CA PRO A 739 -6.41 -2.25 -6.46
C PRO A 739 -6.52 -3.08 -7.74
N ILE A 740 -7.72 -3.11 -8.33
CA ILE A 740 -7.98 -3.79 -9.61
C ILE A 740 -7.08 -3.26 -10.73
N GLY A 741 -6.81 -1.95 -10.72
CA GLY A 741 -5.99 -1.28 -11.72
C GLY A 741 -4.49 -1.61 -11.65
N GLU A 742 -4.03 -2.32 -10.62
CA GLU A 742 -2.67 -2.85 -10.57
C GLU A 742 -2.58 -4.31 -11.04
N THR A 743 -3.70 -5.03 -11.05
CA THR A 743 -3.70 -6.42 -11.54
C THR A 743 -3.41 -6.48 -13.04
N PHE A 744 -2.79 -7.57 -13.48
CA PHE A 744 -2.57 -7.83 -14.90
C PHE A 744 -3.00 -9.26 -15.23
N GLU A 745 -3.31 -9.48 -16.50
CA GLU A 745 -3.84 -10.74 -16.99
C GLU A 745 -2.82 -11.42 -17.91
N VAL A 746 -2.53 -12.69 -17.64
CA VAL A 746 -1.67 -13.53 -18.48
C VAL A 746 -2.38 -14.85 -18.71
N ASN A 747 -2.47 -15.27 -19.98
CA ASN A 747 -3.16 -16.50 -20.39
C ASN A 747 -4.61 -16.63 -19.85
N GLY A 748 -5.37 -15.53 -19.70
CA GLY A 748 -6.73 -15.59 -19.15
C GLY A 748 -6.80 -15.76 -17.62
N LEU A 749 -5.69 -15.58 -16.91
CA LEU A 749 -5.59 -15.65 -15.46
C LEU A 749 -5.17 -14.31 -14.87
N MET A 750 -5.78 -13.93 -13.74
CA MET A 750 -5.44 -12.69 -13.04
C MET A 750 -4.23 -12.91 -12.14
N HIS A 751 -3.26 -12.01 -12.23
CA HIS A 751 -2.10 -11.99 -11.35
C HIS A 751 -2.06 -10.69 -10.53
N PHE A 752 -1.78 -10.83 -9.24
CA PHE A 752 -1.48 -9.70 -8.36
C PHE A 752 0.03 -9.41 -8.44
N PRO A 753 0.46 -8.21 -8.86
CA PRO A 753 1.87 -7.87 -8.93
C PRO A 753 2.62 -8.10 -7.62
N VAL A 754 1.98 -7.80 -6.50
CA VAL A 754 2.58 -7.98 -5.17
C VAL A 754 2.98 -9.43 -4.90
N ASP A 755 2.19 -10.40 -5.35
CA ASP A 755 2.48 -11.81 -5.14
C ASP A 755 3.67 -12.26 -6.01
N VAL A 756 3.71 -11.82 -7.27
CA VAL A 756 4.83 -12.13 -8.17
C VAL A 756 6.12 -11.43 -7.74
N GLU A 757 6.04 -10.16 -7.34
CA GLU A 757 7.18 -9.41 -6.81
C GLU A 757 7.76 -10.08 -5.57
N LEU A 758 6.90 -10.57 -4.66
CA LEU A 758 7.34 -11.30 -3.47
C LEU A 758 8.06 -12.61 -3.83
N THR A 759 7.61 -13.34 -4.84
CA THR A 759 8.31 -14.53 -5.37
C THR A 759 9.70 -14.18 -5.86
N ILE A 760 9.81 -13.13 -6.69
CA ILE A 760 11.10 -12.67 -7.26
C ILE A 760 12.03 -12.17 -6.15
N GLU A 761 11.51 -11.42 -5.17
CA GLU A 761 12.29 -10.90 -4.05
C GLU A 761 12.83 -12.01 -3.12
N LYS A 762 12.11 -13.14 -3.02
CA LYS A 762 12.50 -14.28 -2.18
C LYS A 762 13.36 -15.31 -2.90
N CYS A 763 13.37 -15.33 -4.23
CA CYS A 763 14.06 -16.38 -4.98
C CYS A 763 15.59 -16.35 -4.74
N HIS A 764 16.17 -15.17 -4.46
CA HIS A 764 17.62 -15.06 -4.25
C HIS A 764 18.06 -13.88 -3.36
N PRO A 765 19.07 -14.03 -2.47
CA PRO A 765 19.53 -12.97 -1.55
C PRO A 765 20.09 -11.72 -2.20
N MET A 766 20.54 -11.84 -3.45
CA MET A 766 21.06 -10.70 -4.21
C MET A 766 19.97 -9.77 -4.67
N VAL A 767 18.71 -10.22 -4.72
CA VAL A 767 17.57 -9.34 -4.98
C VAL A 767 17.35 -8.49 -3.72
N ALA A 768 17.16 -7.19 -3.92
CA ALA A 768 16.84 -6.29 -2.82
C ALA A 768 15.41 -6.54 -2.32
N SER A 769 15.19 -6.42 -1.00
CA SER A 769 13.85 -6.45 -0.43
C SER A 769 13.04 -5.26 -0.94
N GLU A 770 11.78 -5.47 -1.30
CA GLU A 770 10.96 -4.48 -2.02
C GLU A 770 11.64 -3.94 -3.29
N GLY A 771 12.52 -4.75 -3.88
CA GLY A 771 13.37 -4.41 -5.00
C GLY A 771 12.79 -4.78 -6.36
N CYS A 772 11.59 -5.34 -6.44
CA CYS A 772 10.99 -5.77 -7.70
C CYS A 772 9.78 -4.91 -8.06
N ILE A 773 9.65 -4.49 -9.32
CA ILE A 773 8.42 -3.95 -9.90
C ILE A 773 8.08 -4.80 -11.12
N ILE A 774 6.90 -5.41 -11.12
CA ILE A 774 6.39 -6.13 -12.30
C ILE A 774 5.20 -5.39 -12.90
N PHE A 775 5.11 -5.35 -14.22
CA PHE A 775 3.99 -4.77 -14.95
C PHE A 775 3.82 -5.40 -16.34
N GLN A 776 2.65 -5.20 -16.93
CA GLN A 776 2.37 -5.54 -18.32
C GLN A 776 2.64 -4.32 -19.22
N GLY A 777 3.45 -4.51 -20.26
CA GLY A 777 3.88 -3.51 -21.23
C GLY A 777 3.03 -3.50 -22.50
N ILE A 778 3.67 -3.20 -23.64
CA ILE A 778 2.99 -3.17 -24.94
C ILE A 778 2.71 -4.61 -25.40
N GLU A 779 1.58 -4.86 -26.06
CA GLU A 779 1.23 -6.19 -26.61
C GLU A 779 1.21 -7.31 -25.56
N ASN A 780 0.78 -6.99 -24.34
CA ASN A 780 0.68 -7.91 -23.21
C ASN A 780 2.02 -8.48 -22.72
N GLU A 781 3.17 -7.90 -23.11
CA GLU A 781 4.49 -8.33 -22.63
C GLU A 781 4.60 -8.17 -21.10
N VAL A 782 5.12 -9.17 -20.39
CA VAL A 782 5.36 -9.08 -18.95
C VAL A 782 6.78 -8.66 -18.66
N VAL A 783 6.95 -7.52 -17.99
CA VAL A 783 8.25 -6.92 -17.68
C VAL A 783 8.47 -6.91 -16.16
N ALA A 784 9.61 -7.44 -15.72
CA ALA A 784 10.06 -7.40 -14.34
C ALA A 784 11.31 -6.52 -14.20
N VAL A 785 11.23 -5.46 -13.42
CA VAL A 785 12.37 -4.60 -13.05
C VAL A 785 12.86 -5.02 -11.67
N VAL A 786 14.08 -5.55 -11.59
CA VAL A 786 14.63 -6.19 -10.40
C VAL A 786 15.89 -5.47 -9.94
N GLN A 787 15.82 -4.90 -8.74
CA GLN A 787 16.94 -4.25 -8.09
C GLN A 787 17.85 -5.29 -7.43
N ILE A 788 19.14 -5.26 -7.80
CA ILE A 788 20.17 -6.15 -7.28
C ILE A 788 21.10 -5.42 -6.31
N LYS A 789 21.59 -6.14 -5.29
CA LYS A 789 22.52 -5.63 -4.27
C LYS A 789 23.96 -5.51 -4.79
N SER A 790 24.38 -6.41 -5.67
CA SER A 790 25.67 -6.39 -6.36
C SER A 790 25.48 -6.74 -7.83
N PRO A 791 26.22 -6.11 -8.76
CA PRO A 791 26.23 -6.48 -10.18
C PRO A 791 26.97 -7.81 -10.45
N ASP A 792 27.76 -8.31 -9.51
CA ASP A 792 28.47 -9.58 -9.68
C ASP A 792 27.46 -10.70 -9.93
N PHE A 793 27.68 -11.58 -10.91
CA PHE A 793 26.77 -12.70 -11.19
C PHE A 793 25.31 -12.27 -11.50
N ALA A 794 25.07 -11.02 -11.91
CA ALA A 794 23.71 -10.52 -12.17
C ALA A 794 22.94 -11.38 -13.21
N LEU A 795 23.61 -11.76 -14.29
CA LEU A 795 23.03 -12.55 -15.37
C LEU A 795 22.68 -13.99 -14.94
N SER A 796 23.36 -14.59 -13.95
CA SER A 796 23.00 -15.92 -13.44
C SER A 796 21.77 -15.91 -12.52
N LEU A 797 21.24 -14.74 -12.16
CA LEU A 797 19.97 -14.62 -11.45
C LEU A 797 18.77 -14.82 -12.36
N ILE A 798 18.91 -14.56 -13.67
CA ILE A 798 17.79 -14.60 -14.61
C ILE A 798 17.13 -15.98 -14.65
N PRO A 799 17.84 -17.12 -14.80
CA PRO A 799 17.21 -18.44 -14.79
C PRO A 799 16.55 -18.77 -13.45
N VAL A 800 17.08 -18.27 -12.34
CA VAL A 800 16.51 -18.45 -10.99
C VAL A 800 15.20 -17.70 -10.85
N ILE A 801 15.15 -16.45 -11.34
CA ILE A 801 13.94 -15.62 -11.34
C ILE A 801 12.87 -16.22 -12.25
N VAL A 802 13.24 -16.59 -13.48
CA VAL A 802 12.32 -17.20 -14.45
C VAL A 802 11.78 -18.54 -13.92
N GLY A 803 12.65 -19.38 -13.35
CA GLY A 803 12.24 -20.64 -12.74
C GLY A 803 11.25 -20.44 -11.60
N ALA A 804 11.55 -19.55 -10.66
CA ALA A 804 10.66 -19.26 -9.53
C ALA A 804 9.27 -18.76 -9.96
N VAL A 805 9.20 -17.90 -10.97
CA VAL A 805 7.93 -17.38 -11.49
C VAL A 805 7.19 -18.43 -12.33
N LEU A 806 7.88 -19.30 -13.05
CA LEU A 806 7.23 -20.44 -13.73
C LEU A 806 6.66 -21.44 -12.72
N ASP A 807 7.42 -21.82 -11.70
CA ASP A 807 7.01 -22.77 -10.66
C ASP A 807 5.76 -22.29 -9.90
N GLU A 808 5.83 -21.08 -9.34
CA GLU A 808 4.78 -20.55 -8.48
C GLU A 808 3.67 -19.89 -9.30
N HIS A 809 4.04 -19.15 -10.36
CA HIS A 809 3.12 -18.33 -11.16
C HIS A 809 2.64 -18.88 -12.48
N GLN A 810 3.26 -19.94 -13.00
CA GLN A 810 2.75 -20.65 -14.17
C GLN A 810 2.55 -19.73 -15.38
N PHE A 811 3.42 -18.71 -15.52
CA PHE A 811 3.49 -17.83 -16.69
C PHE A 811 4.93 -17.36 -16.91
N LYS A 812 5.20 -16.89 -18.13
CA LYS A 812 6.53 -16.45 -18.57
C LYS A 812 6.74 -14.95 -18.38
N ILE A 813 7.94 -14.57 -17.96
CA ILE A 813 8.40 -13.18 -18.03
C ILE A 813 9.07 -12.93 -19.39
N ASP A 814 8.64 -11.89 -20.11
CA ASP A 814 9.17 -11.54 -21.43
C ASP A 814 10.44 -10.70 -21.36
N LEU A 815 10.57 -9.86 -20.33
CA LEU A 815 11.73 -9.01 -20.12
C LEU A 815 12.08 -8.88 -18.65
N ILE A 816 13.34 -9.14 -18.30
CA ILE A 816 13.90 -8.88 -16.97
C ILE A 816 14.92 -7.75 -17.08
N VAL A 817 14.66 -6.66 -16.36
CA VAL A 817 15.52 -5.47 -16.29
C VAL A 817 16.22 -5.47 -14.94
N LEU A 818 17.53 -5.71 -14.92
CA LEU A 818 18.32 -5.65 -13.69
C LEU A 818 18.80 -4.21 -13.45
N VAL A 819 18.50 -3.65 -12.28
CA VAL A 819 18.87 -2.27 -11.90
C VAL A 819 19.74 -2.23 -10.66
N ALA A 820 20.63 -1.25 -10.59
CA ALA A 820 21.48 -1.04 -9.42
C ALA A 820 20.66 -0.50 -8.24
N HIS A 821 21.21 -0.62 -7.03
CA HIS A 821 20.57 -0.14 -5.82
C HIS A 821 20.16 1.35 -5.91
N GLY A 822 18.89 1.66 -5.65
CA GLY A 822 18.36 3.03 -5.65
C GLY A 822 17.90 3.56 -7.01
N GLN A 823 18.00 2.76 -8.09
CA GLN A 823 17.47 3.13 -9.41
C GLN A 823 16.01 2.72 -9.61
N LEU A 824 15.45 1.89 -8.73
CA LEU A 824 14.05 1.49 -8.79
C LEU A 824 13.12 2.68 -8.45
N PRO A 825 12.13 3.00 -9.29
CA PRO A 825 11.18 4.08 -9.01
C PRO A 825 10.38 3.84 -7.72
N LYS A 826 10.62 4.67 -6.69
CA LYS A 826 9.92 4.63 -5.40
C LYS A 826 9.40 6.01 -4.98
N SER A 827 8.27 6.02 -4.27
CA SER A 827 7.62 7.21 -3.72
C SER A 827 8.39 7.76 -2.52
N ARG A 828 7.94 8.89 -1.96
CA ARG A 828 8.54 9.48 -0.74
C ARG A 828 8.47 8.54 0.48
N LEU A 829 7.45 7.68 0.51
CA LEU A 829 7.20 6.71 1.55
C LEU A 829 7.82 5.34 1.24
N GLY A 830 8.61 5.23 0.16
CA GLY A 830 9.23 3.98 -0.27
C GLY A 830 8.32 3.07 -1.10
N GLU A 831 7.10 3.51 -1.45
CA GLU A 831 6.15 2.71 -2.22
C GLU A 831 6.61 2.59 -3.67
N LYS A 832 6.39 1.42 -4.28
CA LYS A 832 6.77 1.14 -5.67
C LYS A 832 5.96 2.00 -6.63
N GLN A 833 6.62 2.69 -7.57
CA GLN A 833 5.97 3.54 -8.58
C GLN A 833 5.85 2.78 -9.92
N ARG A 834 4.88 1.85 -9.99
CA ARG A 834 4.70 0.97 -11.15
C ARG A 834 4.33 1.73 -12.43
N GLY A 835 3.44 2.71 -12.35
CA GLY A 835 3.10 3.55 -13.50
C GLY A 835 4.28 4.37 -14.01
N LYS A 836 5.15 4.86 -13.12
CA LYS A 836 6.39 5.52 -13.51
C LYS A 836 7.38 4.55 -14.15
N ALA A 837 7.49 3.32 -13.65
CA ALA A 837 8.31 2.28 -14.26
C ALA A 837 7.79 1.93 -15.67
N LEU A 838 6.48 1.71 -15.82
CA LEU A 838 5.85 1.49 -17.13
C LEU A 838 6.14 2.67 -18.09
N ALA A 839 5.92 3.90 -17.66
CA ALA A 839 6.21 5.09 -18.49
C ALA A 839 7.70 5.19 -18.88
N ALA A 840 8.61 4.85 -17.97
CA ALA A 840 10.05 4.82 -18.26
C ALA A 840 10.41 3.71 -19.26
N HIS A 841 9.74 2.56 -19.22
CA HIS A 841 9.89 1.49 -20.22
C HIS A 841 9.36 1.92 -21.59
N LEU A 842 8.15 2.50 -21.64
CA LEU A 842 7.54 3.00 -22.88
C LEU A 842 8.37 4.11 -23.55
N ASN A 843 8.99 4.99 -22.77
CA ASN A 843 9.87 6.05 -23.25
C ASN A 843 11.33 5.58 -23.43
N GLY A 844 11.61 4.29 -23.15
CA GLY A 844 12.94 3.68 -22.99
C GLY A 844 13.97 4.55 -22.25
N SER A 845 13.49 5.23 -21.21
CA SER A 845 14.27 6.12 -20.34
C SER A 845 14.95 5.38 -19.19
N PHE A 846 14.71 4.07 -19.02
CA PHE A 846 15.53 3.28 -18.13
C PHE A 846 16.98 3.32 -18.61
N VAL A 847 17.89 3.77 -17.74
CA VAL A 847 19.33 3.54 -17.95
C VAL A 847 19.54 2.06 -17.69
N TYR A 848 19.29 1.34 -18.76
CA TYR A 848 19.56 -0.04 -18.96
C TYR A 848 21.06 -0.28 -18.66
N GLY A 849 21.42 -0.66 -17.42
CA GLY A 849 22.80 -1.06 -17.08
C GLY A 849 23.23 -2.23 -17.97
N ASN A 850 24.47 -2.27 -18.47
CA ASN A 850 25.06 -3.09 -19.57
C ASN A 850 24.72 -4.61 -19.71
N HIS A 851 23.76 -5.16 -18.97
CA HIS A 851 23.35 -6.55 -18.90
C HIS A 851 21.85 -6.73 -19.26
N PHE A 852 21.56 -6.55 -20.55
CA PHE A 852 20.45 -7.10 -21.36
C PHE A 852 20.11 -8.57 -21.18
N SER A 853 18.87 -8.95 -20.85
CA SER A 853 18.28 -10.18 -21.38
C SER A 853 16.80 -9.97 -21.66
N ARG A 854 16.43 -9.79 -22.94
CA ARG A 854 15.06 -10.05 -23.39
C ARG A 854 14.90 -11.56 -23.54
N SER A 855 13.72 -12.08 -23.22
CA SER A 855 13.36 -13.45 -23.56
C SER A 855 13.30 -13.68 -25.08
N PHE A 856 13.42 -12.62 -25.90
CA PHE A 856 13.68 -12.64 -27.34
C PHE A 856 14.52 -11.43 -27.79
N GLU A 857 15.66 -11.68 -28.44
CA GLU A 857 16.57 -10.72 -29.07
C GLU A 857 17.29 -9.71 -28.16
N LEU A 858 18.63 -9.72 -28.18
CA LEU A 858 19.44 -8.61 -27.69
C LEU A 858 20.21 -7.93 -28.83
N ILE A 859 19.69 -6.78 -29.27
CA ILE A 859 20.50 -5.78 -29.96
C ILE A 859 21.20 -4.93 -28.91
N CYS A 860 22.54 -4.86 -28.96
CA CYS A 860 23.34 -3.86 -28.27
C CYS A 860 24.23 -3.15 -29.29
N SER A 861 24.10 -1.83 -29.44
CA SER A 861 25.16 -0.99 -29.99
C SER A 861 25.18 0.42 -29.39
N HIS A 862 26.17 0.66 -28.52
CA HIS A 862 26.89 1.91 -28.18
C HIS A 862 26.18 3.28 -27.92
N PRO A 863 26.85 4.23 -27.23
CA PRO A 863 26.20 5.39 -26.63
C PRO A 863 26.04 6.54 -27.64
N GLY A 864 24.81 7.03 -27.77
CA GLY A 864 24.48 8.22 -28.54
C GLY A 864 23.11 8.11 -29.18
N MET A 865 22.09 8.65 -28.51
CA MET A 865 20.70 8.87 -28.94
C MET A 865 20.25 8.35 -30.32
N SER A 866 19.20 7.49 -30.37
CA SER A 866 17.83 7.81 -30.85
C SER A 866 17.03 6.54 -31.17
N PHE A 867 15.74 6.52 -30.79
CA PHE A 867 14.79 5.42 -31.01
C PHE A 867 14.32 5.34 -32.46
N ILE A 868 14.36 4.16 -33.07
CA ILE A 868 13.46 3.75 -34.16
C ILE A 868 13.17 2.24 -34.03
N SER A 869 11.89 1.89 -33.90
CA SER A 869 11.34 0.53 -33.97
C SER A 869 11.55 -0.07 -35.37
N ALA A 870 12.04 -1.30 -35.46
CA ALA A 870 12.12 -2.08 -36.69
C ALA A 870 11.53 -3.49 -36.48
N ARG A 871 10.28 -3.67 -36.93
CA ARG A 871 9.70 -5.00 -37.22
C ARG A 871 10.15 -5.47 -38.61
N SER A 872 10.37 -6.77 -38.78
CA SER A 872 10.49 -7.37 -40.11
C SER A 872 9.12 -7.42 -40.83
N PRO A 873 9.09 -7.41 -42.18
CA PRO A 873 7.93 -6.98 -42.95
C PRO A 873 7.17 -8.16 -43.59
N GLU A 874 6.48 -9.00 -42.82
CA GLU A 874 5.63 -10.05 -43.43
C GLU A 874 4.33 -10.26 -42.64
N THR A 875 3.41 -9.29 -42.73
CA THR A 875 1.92 -9.48 -42.72
C THR A 875 1.17 -8.14 -42.54
N THR A 876 1.63 -7.05 -43.17
CA THR A 876 0.85 -5.81 -43.20
C THR A 876 -0.21 -5.87 -44.31
N ARG A 877 -1.43 -6.33 -43.98
CA ARG A 877 -2.62 -5.96 -44.77
C ARG A 877 -2.76 -4.43 -44.69
N ARG A 878 -2.46 -3.79 -45.82
CA ARG A 878 -2.46 -2.34 -46.05
C ARG A 878 -3.77 -1.69 -45.59
N TYR A 879 -3.67 -0.75 -44.66
CA TYR A 879 -4.45 0.49 -44.71
C TYR A 879 -3.49 1.67 -44.66
N ARG A 880 -3.31 2.32 -45.82
CA ARG A 880 -2.53 3.56 -45.98
C ARG A 880 -3.35 4.73 -45.42
N CYS A 881 -2.83 5.40 -44.40
CA CYS A 881 -3.31 6.73 -44.02
C CYS A 881 -2.60 7.76 -44.92
N HIS A 882 -3.36 8.43 -45.81
CA HIS A 882 -2.87 9.57 -46.57
C HIS A 882 -2.79 10.80 -45.67
N SER A 883 -1.60 11.40 -45.65
CA SER A 883 -1.31 12.71 -45.06
C SER A 883 -2.21 13.78 -45.66
N LEU A 884 -2.90 14.54 -44.80
CA LEU A 884 -3.59 15.78 -45.18
C LEU A 884 -3.21 16.88 -44.19
N LYS A 885 -2.24 17.72 -44.58
CA LYS A 885 -2.08 19.08 -44.09
C LYS A 885 -2.66 20.04 -45.15
N LYS A 886 -3.50 20.97 -44.67
CA LYS A 886 -4.09 22.16 -45.32
C LYS A 886 -5.26 21.93 -46.29
N MET A 887 -6.44 22.37 -45.88
CA MET A 887 -7.20 23.48 -46.49
C MET A 887 -8.40 23.84 -45.60
N GLY A 888 -8.73 25.12 -45.55
CA GLY A 888 -9.79 25.66 -44.69
C GLY A 888 -11.20 25.57 -45.27
N ASN A 889 -12.11 26.04 -44.43
CA ASN A 889 -13.47 26.52 -44.69
C ASN A 889 -14.61 25.53 -45.04
N GLN A 890 -15.71 25.75 -44.30
CA GLN A 890 -17.13 25.55 -44.60
C GLN A 890 -17.86 24.22 -44.24
N ALA A 891 -18.83 24.42 -43.32
CA ALA A 891 -20.23 24.00 -43.40
C ALA A 891 -20.71 22.61 -42.86
N LYS A 892 -21.42 22.69 -41.73
CA LYS A 892 -22.74 22.10 -41.40
C LYS A 892 -23.10 20.68 -41.91
N ARG A 893 -23.29 19.71 -40.98
CA ARG A 893 -24.57 19.02 -40.63
C ARG A 893 -24.35 17.75 -39.76
N LYS A 894 -25.12 17.63 -38.67
CA LYS A 894 -25.51 16.37 -37.97
C LYS A 894 -26.62 15.64 -38.81
N PRO A 895 -27.06 14.36 -38.57
CA PRO A 895 -27.07 13.62 -37.28
C PRO A 895 -26.91 12.04 -37.27
N ARG A 896 -26.71 11.52 -36.04
CA ARG A 896 -27.28 10.31 -35.34
C ARG A 896 -26.99 8.82 -35.71
N ASN A 897 -26.78 8.07 -34.61
CA ASN A 897 -27.01 6.63 -34.29
C ASN A 897 -26.02 5.57 -34.84
N THR A 898 -25.62 4.49 -34.16
CA THR A 898 -25.73 3.93 -32.78
C THR A 898 -24.85 2.67 -32.76
N SER A 899 -23.97 2.49 -31.75
CA SER A 899 -23.63 1.19 -31.14
C SER A 899 -22.53 1.40 -30.09
N ALA A 900 -22.90 1.17 -28.83
CA ALA A 900 -22.03 1.31 -27.67
C ALA A 900 -21.12 0.08 -27.49
N THR A 901 -19.82 0.30 -27.60
CA THR A 901 -18.75 -0.55 -27.04
C THR A 901 -17.82 0.39 -26.27
N HIS A 902 -18.20 0.71 -25.04
CA HIS A 902 -17.32 1.44 -24.13
C HIS A 902 -16.27 0.47 -23.59
N LEU A 903 -15.08 0.49 -24.20
CA LEU A 903 -13.87 0.00 -23.57
C LEU A 903 -13.61 0.84 -22.30
N TRP A 904 -13.52 0.16 -21.16
CA TRP A 904 -12.92 0.71 -19.96
C TRP A 904 -11.41 0.74 -20.14
N CYS A 905 -10.94 1.83 -20.74
CA CYS A 905 -9.54 2.23 -20.78
C CYS A 905 -9.48 3.74 -21.02
N GLU A 906 -10.04 4.54 -20.11
CA GLU A 906 -9.64 5.94 -19.99
C GLU A 906 -8.40 6.02 -19.09
N PHE A 907 -7.27 5.62 -19.68
CA PHE A 907 -6.01 6.30 -19.40
C PHE A 907 -6.12 7.69 -20.02
N ASP A 908 -6.53 8.67 -19.24
CA ASP A 908 -6.35 10.09 -19.60
C ASP A 908 -4.84 10.41 -19.56
N LEU A 909 -4.16 10.06 -20.64
CA LEU A 909 -2.98 10.78 -21.08
C LEU A 909 -3.47 12.14 -21.59
N GLN A 910 -3.57 13.13 -20.69
CA GLN A 910 -3.66 14.50 -21.17
C GLN A 910 -2.37 14.87 -21.92
N PRO A 911 -2.48 15.58 -23.05
CA PRO A 911 -1.34 16.02 -23.84
C PRO A 911 -0.68 17.19 -23.13
N SER A 912 0.55 17.03 -22.66
CA SER A 912 1.39 18.16 -22.30
C SER A 912 1.81 18.89 -23.57
N ILE A 913 1.39 20.16 -23.69
CA ILE A 913 2.23 21.23 -24.25
C ILE A 913 3.22 21.62 -23.17
#